data_AF-A0A258FKC1-F1
#
_entry.id   AF-A0A258FKC1-F1
#
_cell.length_a   1.000
_cell.length_b   1.000
_cell.length_c   1.000
_cell.angle_alpha   90.00
_cell.angle_beta   90.00
_cell.angle_gamma   90.00
#
_symmetry.space_group_name_H-M   'P 1'
#
loop_
_entity.id
_entity.type
_entity.pdbx_description
1 polymer ?
#
loop_
_entity_poly.entity_id
_entity_poly.type
_entity_poly.pdbx_seq_one_letter_code
_entity_poly.pdbx_strand_id
1 'polypeptide(L)'
;MNAPVSLPLASSSLTQDWETLDHGKFADEPTVVRSLLAAAPLDAAARPAVVAEAVALVEHARASQKKQGVVESFLQEFSLGTREGLALMCLAEALLRTPDEDTRDRLIAEKIGSADWASHLGQSDSLFVNASTWGLMLTGKLVDADDEAKSDLPGFLKRIAGRLGEPVIRQAVATAVKIMGEQFVVGRTIEAALKRANREGWLCSFDMLGEGARTEADAVRYEKIYADAITAVGKTAGGQGPESGHGVSVKLSALSPRYEATHEARVWTELYPRVLRLAKIAADADINFTMDAEEADRLALSLKLLDRLAHEPSLGDWQGLGLAVQAYQKRGPEVIARVAELARTSGRRLMVRLVKGAYWDTEIKRAQVFGRTDYPVFTTKAATDLNYLVCARAMIEAAPHLYSQFATHNAHSLAAVHRMARDKAVKIEFQRLHGMGEALYDAAKETFGEVTVRAYAPVGGHEDLLPYLVRRLLENGANSSFVHALLDERVPASAVAADPIASVEAHPDRHAKIPTPKDIYMDRQNSLGRDYSQKADRERHAAALARVDAEKLTSGPLIGGKLRAGTNPQAVTNPFDTSRVLGHVFETTAADLDAAIDAAARAQVAWDRKGGAGRGPVLRAMADALEADLDRLVALLSREAGKTLNDGVAEVREAADFCRYYAMLAERDFGGPQTLKGPVGEINQLVLHGRGVFACISPWNFPLAIFTGQIAAALAAGNAVLAKPAEQTPLIAAEAVRLYYRAGLDPDLLALVPGRGETVGAKLVAHPRIDGVAFTGGTDTATAINRSLAARPGPIIPFIAETGGLNGMFVDTTALKEQVIDDVILSAFGSSGQRCSALRLLYVPHDAADALIEGLKGALAAQVVGDPSDPSTDIGPVIDADAKAMLEAHLKRLESDARIIARAALPAGADKGHLFAPTIAEVPTPDYLEREVFGPILHVCRYEPSRLRETASKLAARGYGLTLGVHSRIEAFAEEVARLVPAGNVYINRSIIGAVVGVQPFGGEGLSGTGPKAGGPWSLIRYASEKAISNNISAQGGDPALLNL
;
A
#
# COMPACT_ATOMS: atom_id res chain seq x y z
N MET A 1 6.54 18.30 38.19
CA MET A 1 7.87 17.87 38.70
C MET A 1 7.76 16.42 39.16
N ASN A 2 8.22 15.50 38.33
CA ASN A 2 8.63 14.14 38.66
C ASN A 2 9.63 13.76 37.55
N ALA A 3 10.87 13.51 37.93
CA ALA A 3 11.98 13.26 37.01
C ALA A 3 11.73 11.97 36.19
N PRO A 4 12.08 11.94 34.89
CA PRO A 4 12.04 10.70 34.14
C PRO A 4 13.26 9.86 34.56
N VAL A 5 13.01 8.74 35.23
CA VAL A 5 14.02 7.70 35.40
C VAL A 5 14.21 7.06 34.02
N SER A 6 15.23 7.50 33.29
CA SER A 6 15.70 6.80 32.10
C SER A 6 16.56 5.61 32.54
N LEU A 7 16.01 4.40 32.42
CA LEU A 7 16.80 3.17 32.33
C LEU A 7 16.58 2.60 30.91
N PRO A 8 17.64 2.21 30.18
CA PRO A 8 17.49 1.54 28.90
C PRO A 8 17.03 0.09 29.17
N LEU A 9 15.73 -0.16 29.12
CA LEU A 9 15.14 -1.46 29.44
C LEU A 9 15.11 -2.46 28.26
N ALA A 10 15.62 -2.12 27.07
CA ALA A 10 15.05 -2.67 25.83
C ALA A 10 15.91 -3.61 24.96
N SER A 11 17.16 -3.95 25.29
CA SER A 11 17.93 -4.91 24.45
C SER A 11 18.87 -5.88 25.16
N SER A 12 19.20 -5.67 26.45
CA SER A 12 20.16 -6.51 27.17
C SER A 12 19.58 -7.84 27.68
N SER A 13 18.30 -8.13 27.40
CA SER A 13 17.58 -9.33 27.85
C SER A 13 17.09 -10.24 26.72
N LEU A 14 17.34 -9.88 25.46
CA LEU A 14 17.04 -10.76 24.32
C LEU A 14 18.11 -11.85 24.22
N THR A 15 17.69 -13.09 23.99
CA THR A 15 18.62 -14.23 23.88
C THR A 15 19.16 -14.41 22.46
N GLN A 16 18.49 -13.84 21.46
CA GLN A 16 18.88 -13.92 20.06
C GLN A 16 18.81 -12.54 19.38
N ASP A 17 19.63 -12.36 18.33
CA ASP A 17 19.52 -11.20 17.44
C ASP A 17 18.51 -11.49 16.31
N TRP A 18 17.25 -11.18 16.57
CA TRP A 18 16.13 -11.40 15.66
C TRP A 18 16.17 -10.54 14.38
N GLU A 19 16.91 -9.43 14.36
CA GLU A 19 17.03 -8.57 13.19
C GLU A 19 17.78 -9.25 12.04
N THR A 20 18.65 -10.22 12.36
CA THR A 20 19.39 -10.98 11.33
C THR A 20 18.50 -11.85 10.43
N LEU A 21 17.25 -12.13 10.84
CA LEU A 21 16.26 -12.78 9.98
C LEU A 21 15.96 -11.96 8.71
N ASP A 22 16.13 -10.64 8.75
CA ASP A 22 15.85 -9.78 7.61
C ASP A 22 16.83 -9.98 6.44
N HIS A 23 17.99 -10.62 6.66
CA HIS A 23 18.88 -11.04 5.58
C HIS A 23 18.19 -11.98 4.58
N GLY A 24 17.27 -12.82 5.06
CA GLY A 24 16.49 -13.75 4.24
C GLY A 24 15.16 -13.17 3.73
N LYS A 25 14.80 -11.94 4.11
CA LYS A 25 13.47 -11.36 3.81
C LYS A 25 13.21 -11.33 2.31
N PHE A 26 14.08 -10.71 1.53
CA PHE A 26 13.92 -10.58 0.07
C PHE A 26 14.88 -11.48 -0.72
N ALA A 27 15.17 -12.69 -0.21
CA ALA A 27 16.04 -13.65 -0.89
C ALA A 27 15.48 -14.08 -2.26
N ASP A 28 16.36 -14.42 -3.21
CA ASP A 28 15.97 -14.91 -4.54
C ASP A 28 15.16 -16.21 -4.44
N GLU A 29 13.94 -16.20 -4.99
CA GLU A 29 12.97 -17.29 -4.79
C GLU A 29 13.45 -18.65 -5.34
N PRO A 30 13.93 -18.79 -6.60
CA PRO A 30 14.47 -20.06 -7.10
C PRO A 30 15.59 -20.63 -6.24
N THR A 31 16.45 -19.76 -5.68
CA THR A 31 17.53 -20.20 -4.77
C THR A 31 16.97 -20.77 -3.48
N VAL A 32 15.99 -20.10 -2.86
CA VAL A 32 15.31 -20.61 -1.66
C VAL A 32 14.58 -21.91 -1.96
N VAL A 33 13.85 -21.98 -3.07
CA VAL A 33 13.11 -23.18 -3.50
C VAL A 33 14.02 -24.40 -3.67
N ARG A 34 15.20 -24.24 -4.30
CA ARG A 34 16.18 -25.33 -4.41
C ARG A 34 16.64 -25.84 -3.05
N SER A 35 16.87 -24.94 -2.09
CA SER A 35 17.24 -25.32 -0.71
C SER A 35 16.11 -26.08 0.00
N LEU A 36 14.84 -25.70 -0.25
CA LEU A 36 13.68 -26.40 0.30
C LEU A 36 13.50 -27.80 -0.30
N LEU A 37 13.71 -27.96 -1.61
CA LEU A 37 13.72 -29.28 -2.25
C LEU A 37 14.81 -30.17 -1.68
N ALA A 38 16.01 -29.62 -1.48
CA ALA A 38 17.14 -30.35 -0.88
C ALA A 38 16.88 -30.76 0.58
N ALA A 39 16.01 -30.05 1.30
CA ALA A 39 15.60 -30.45 2.63
C ALA A 39 14.79 -31.76 2.62
N ALA A 40 14.16 -32.14 1.49
CA ALA A 40 13.43 -33.40 1.28
C ALA A 40 12.44 -33.73 2.44
N PRO A 41 11.39 -32.91 2.66
CA PRO A 41 10.48 -33.08 3.80
C PRO A 41 9.74 -34.43 3.80
N LEU A 42 9.58 -35.06 2.63
CA LEU A 42 9.05 -36.40 2.46
C LEU A 42 10.04 -37.22 1.62
N ASP A 43 10.32 -38.46 2.04
CA ASP A 43 11.14 -39.37 1.25
C ASP A 43 10.37 -39.97 0.04
N ALA A 44 11.10 -40.66 -0.84
CA ALA A 44 10.54 -41.22 -2.07
C ALA A 44 9.42 -42.26 -1.84
N ALA A 45 9.43 -42.95 -0.70
CA ALA A 45 8.39 -43.94 -0.36
C ALA A 45 7.17 -43.27 0.29
N ALA A 46 7.38 -42.20 1.06
CA ALA A 46 6.34 -41.46 1.76
C ALA A 46 5.48 -40.62 0.81
N ARG A 47 6.07 -40.03 -0.24
CA ARG A 47 5.35 -39.18 -1.22
C ARG A 47 4.10 -39.85 -1.81
N PRO A 48 4.18 -41.01 -2.49
CA PRO A 48 2.99 -41.65 -3.07
C PRO A 48 1.97 -42.11 -2.01
N ALA A 49 2.44 -42.51 -0.81
CA ALA A 49 1.56 -42.90 0.28
C ALA A 49 0.75 -41.71 0.81
N VAL A 50 1.38 -40.55 1.00
CA VAL A 50 0.72 -39.30 1.41
C VAL A 50 -0.31 -38.86 0.39
N VAL A 51 0.00 -38.93 -0.90
CA VAL A 51 -0.97 -38.61 -1.96
C VAL A 51 -2.17 -39.54 -1.90
N ALA A 52 -1.96 -40.85 -1.75
CA ALA A 52 -3.05 -41.83 -1.67
C ALA A 52 -3.93 -41.59 -0.42
N GLU A 53 -3.32 -41.36 0.75
CA GLU A 53 -4.03 -41.01 1.99
C GLU A 53 -4.84 -39.71 1.81
N ALA A 54 -4.25 -38.68 1.19
CA ALA A 54 -4.93 -37.40 0.95
C ALA A 54 -6.08 -37.51 -0.05
N VAL A 55 -5.95 -38.32 -1.11
CA VAL A 55 -7.04 -38.60 -2.05
C VAL A 55 -8.20 -39.28 -1.34
N ALA A 56 -7.92 -40.30 -0.52
CA ALA A 56 -8.95 -40.99 0.26
C ALA A 56 -9.69 -40.04 1.20
N LEU A 57 -8.98 -39.12 1.86
CA LEU A 57 -9.61 -38.08 2.69
C LEU A 57 -10.55 -37.18 1.89
N VAL A 58 -10.16 -36.76 0.69
CA VAL A 58 -11.00 -35.93 -0.19
C VAL A 58 -12.25 -36.68 -0.61
N GLU A 59 -12.11 -37.93 -1.07
CA GLU A 59 -13.23 -38.77 -1.47
C GLU A 59 -14.20 -39.03 -0.31
N HIS A 60 -13.67 -39.29 0.88
CA HIS A 60 -14.48 -39.49 2.09
C HIS A 60 -15.20 -38.21 2.52
N ALA A 61 -14.52 -37.06 2.49
CA ALA A 61 -15.11 -35.76 2.77
C ALA A 61 -16.25 -35.40 1.78
N ARG A 62 -16.12 -35.80 0.51
CA ARG A 62 -17.20 -35.67 -0.49
C ARG A 62 -18.35 -36.64 -0.24
N ALA A 63 -18.06 -37.87 0.16
CA ALA A 63 -19.08 -38.88 0.44
C ALA A 63 -19.95 -38.54 1.66
N SER A 64 -19.37 -37.91 2.69
CA SER A 64 -20.09 -37.44 3.88
C SER A 64 -20.96 -36.20 3.60
N GLN A 65 -20.77 -35.54 2.45
CA GLN A 65 -21.43 -34.30 2.06
C GLN A 65 -22.91 -34.45 1.65
N LYS A 66 -23.45 -35.67 1.50
CA LYS A 66 -24.90 -35.91 1.25
C LYS A 66 -25.84 -35.40 2.37
N LYS A 67 -25.32 -34.62 3.33
CA LYS A 67 -26.00 -34.09 4.52
C LYS A 67 -25.73 -32.59 4.77
N GLN A 68 -25.39 -31.78 3.76
CA GLN A 68 -25.07 -30.35 3.96
C GLN A 68 -26.28 -29.39 3.97
N GLY A 69 -26.07 -28.22 4.58
CA GLY A 69 -27.06 -27.15 4.76
C GLY A 69 -27.02 -26.07 3.66
N VAL A 70 -28.05 -25.23 3.63
CA VAL A 70 -28.39 -24.29 2.54
C VAL A 70 -27.26 -23.33 2.14
N VAL A 71 -26.36 -22.96 3.06
CA VAL A 71 -25.31 -21.94 2.83
C VAL A 71 -24.12 -22.48 2.03
N GLU A 72 -23.72 -23.74 2.26
CA GLU A 72 -22.60 -24.36 1.53
C GLU A 72 -22.98 -24.66 0.08
N SER A 73 -24.23 -25.07 -0.14
CA SER A 73 -24.81 -25.19 -1.48
C SER A 73 -24.88 -23.83 -2.20
N PHE A 74 -25.23 -22.76 -1.47
CA PHE A 74 -25.24 -21.39 -2.01
C PHE A 74 -23.84 -20.91 -2.43
N LEU A 75 -22.79 -21.18 -1.63
CA LEU A 75 -21.40 -20.81 -1.96
C LEU A 75 -20.81 -21.67 -3.11
N GLN A 76 -21.25 -22.91 -3.26
CA GLN A 76 -20.91 -23.74 -4.43
C GLN A 76 -21.58 -23.21 -5.71
N GLU A 77 -22.87 -22.87 -5.63
CA GLU A 77 -23.67 -22.41 -6.77
C GLU A 77 -23.25 -21.00 -7.25
N PHE A 78 -22.96 -20.09 -6.31
CA PHE A 78 -22.37 -18.78 -6.58
C PHE A 78 -20.87 -18.79 -6.27
N SER A 79 -20.10 -19.54 -7.06
CA SER A 79 -18.64 -19.66 -6.90
C SER A 79 -17.99 -18.28 -6.71
N LEU A 80 -17.38 -18.04 -5.53
CA LEU A 80 -16.88 -16.73 -5.09
C LEU A 80 -15.76 -16.13 -5.96
N GLY A 81 -15.13 -16.93 -6.83
CA GLY A 81 -14.16 -16.47 -7.83
C GLY A 81 -14.79 -15.91 -9.11
N THR A 82 -16.12 -15.92 -9.21
CA THR A 82 -16.89 -15.32 -10.32
C THR A 82 -17.20 -13.85 -10.02
N ARG A 83 -17.50 -13.08 -11.06
CA ARG A 83 -17.82 -11.65 -10.93
C ARG A 83 -19.11 -11.45 -10.12
N GLU A 84 -20.02 -12.41 -10.21
CA GLU A 84 -21.30 -12.51 -9.54
C GLU A 84 -21.13 -12.86 -8.06
N GLY A 85 -20.27 -13.83 -7.72
CA GLY A 85 -19.93 -14.17 -6.33
C GLY A 85 -19.24 -13.02 -5.60
N LEU A 86 -18.31 -12.33 -6.26
CA LEU A 86 -17.70 -11.09 -5.76
C LEU A 86 -18.73 -9.97 -5.58
N ALA A 87 -19.62 -9.74 -6.55
CA ALA A 87 -20.67 -8.73 -6.47
C ALA A 87 -21.64 -9.00 -5.33
N LEU A 88 -22.07 -10.26 -5.15
CA LEU A 88 -22.95 -10.68 -4.06
C LEU A 88 -22.26 -10.52 -2.69
N MET A 89 -20.95 -10.73 -2.60
CA MET A 89 -20.20 -10.50 -1.36
C MET A 89 -19.96 -9.04 -1.06
N CYS A 90 -19.59 -8.23 -2.05
CA CYS A 90 -19.54 -6.78 -1.89
C CYS A 90 -20.90 -6.22 -1.48
N LEU A 91 -21.97 -6.76 -2.05
CA LEU A 91 -23.34 -6.40 -1.68
C LEU A 91 -23.64 -6.82 -0.24
N ALA A 92 -23.37 -8.08 0.13
CA ALA A 92 -23.55 -8.60 1.48
C ALA A 92 -22.83 -7.76 2.54
N GLU A 93 -21.57 -7.46 2.25
CA GLU A 93 -20.71 -6.70 3.12
C GLU A 93 -21.23 -5.28 3.32
N ALA A 94 -21.57 -4.58 2.24
CA ALA A 94 -22.00 -3.20 2.33
C ALA A 94 -23.46 -3.08 2.82
N LEU A 95 -24.32 -4.09 2.62
CA LEU A 95 -25.64 -4.23 3.27
C LEU A 95 -25.54 -4.32 4.80
N LEU A 96 -24.56 -5.05 5.33
CA LEU A 96 -24.34 -5.19 6.77
C LEU A 96 -23.73 -3.94 7.42
N ARG A 97 -23.05 -3.09 6.63
CA ARG A 97 -22.38 -1.87 7.10
C ARG A 97 -23.19 -0.60 6.97
N THR A 98 -24.18 -0.58 6.08
CA THR A 98 -24.92 0.64 5.76
C THR A 98 -26.13 0.73 6.71
N PRO A 99 -26.12 1.65 7.69
CA PRO A 99 -27.20 1.76 8.66
C PRO A 99 -28.46 2.38 8.03
N ASP A 100 -28.30 3.19 6.99
CA ASP A 100 -29.38 3.89 6.31
C ASP A 100 -29.97 3.07 5.14
N GLU A 101 -31.29 3.03 5.04
CA GLU A 101 -31.97 2.18 4.06
C GLU A 101 -31.79 2.67 2.62
N ASP A 102 -31.65 3.98 2.41
CA ASP A 102 -31.55 4.58 1.07
C ASP A 102 -30.19 4.29 0.40
N THR A 103 -29.07 4.42 1.13
CA THR A 103 -27.73 4.07 0.63
C THR A 103 -27.60 2.57 0.43
N ARG A 104 -28.23 1.79 1.31
CA ARG A 104 -28.34 0.33 1.18
C ARG A 104 -29.05 -0.02 -0.12
N ASP A 105 -30.17 0.63 -0.42
CA ASP A 105 -30.93 0.42 -1.65
C ASP A 105 -30.17 0.83 -2.91
N ARG A 106 -29.43 1.95 -2.88
CA ARG A 106 -28.57 2.38 -4.01
C ARG A 106 -27.46 1.36 -4.31
N LEU A 107 -26.80 0.87 -3.26
CA LEU A 107 -25.76 -0.14 -3.37
C LEU A 107 -26.33 -1.46 -3.92
N ILE A 108 -27.51 -1.89 -3.46
CA ILE A 108 -28.18 -3.07 -4.02
C ILE A 108 -28.47 -2.88 -5.50
N ALA A 109 -29.06 -1.75 -5.89
CA ALA A 109 -29.38 -1.46 -7.27
C ALA A 109 -28.14 -1.48 -8.18
N GLU A 110 -27.01 -0.91 -7.74
CA GLU A 110 -25.75 -0.90 -8.51
C GLU A 110 -25.15 -2.31 -8.67
N LYS A 111 -25.06 -3.08 -7.59
CA LYS A 111 -24.44 -4.42 -7.63
C LYS A 111 -25.33 -5.46 -8.30
N ILE A 112 -26.67 -5.32 -8.20
CA ILE A 112 -27.59 -6.16 -8.97
C ILE A 112 -27.60 -5.74 -10.44
N GLY A 113 -27.59 -4.44 -10.76
CA GLY A 113 -27.60 -3.97 -12.15
C GLY A 113 -26.32 -4.24 -12.96
N SER A 114 -25.20 -4.50 -12.30
CA SER A 114 -23.88 -4.71 -12.94
C SER A 114 -23.56 -6.18 -13.28
N ALA A 115 -24.40 -7.15 -12.86
CA ALA A 115 -24.21 -8.57 -13.12
C ALA A 115 -25.33 -9.15 -14.00
N ASP A 116 -24.98 -10.05 -14.92
CA ASP A 116 -25.92 -10.69 -15.86
C ASP A 116 -26.59 -11.92 -15.22
N TRP A 117 -27.42 -11.66 -14.21
CA TRP A 117 -28.11 -12.69 -13.41
C TRP A 117 -29.03 -13.60 -14.24
N ALA A 118 -29.44 -13.15 -15.44
CA ALA A 118 -30.32 -13.90 -16.32
C ALA A 118 -29.64 -15.13 -16.94
N SER A 119 -28.30 -15.12 -17.07
CA SER A 119 -27.52 -16.20 -17.71
C SER A 119 -27.41 -17.49 -16.87
N HIS A 120 -27.71 -17.43 -15.57
CA HIS A 120 -27.64 -18.56 -14.63
C HIS A 120 -29.00 -19.15 -14.23
N LEU A 121 -30.11 -18.56 -14.70
CA LEU A 121 -31.46 -19.10 -14.51
C LEU A 121 -31.70 -20.29 -15.45
N GLY A 122 -31.34 -21.50 -15.01
CA GLY A 122 -31.75 -22.75 -15.68
C GLY A 122 -30.67 -23.81 -15.95
N GLN A 123 -29.52 -23.80 -15.26
CA GLN A 123 -28.43 -24.76 -15.51
C GLN A 123 -28.24 -25.87 -14.46
N SER A 124 -29.22 -26.13 -13.58
CA SER A 124 -29.15 -27.25 -12.61
C SER A 124 -30.21 -28.32 -12.86
N ASP A 125 -29.78 -29.59 -12.92
CA ASP A 125 -30.62 -30.79 -13.12
C ASP A 125 -31.39 -31.23 -11.85
N SER A 126 -31.48 -30.40 -10.82
CA SER A 126 -32.20 -30.72 -9.57
C SER A 126 -33.58 -30.04 -9.53
N LEU A 127 -34.60 -30.81 -9.92
CA LEU A 127 -36.02 -30.45 -9.93
C LEU A 127 -36.62 -30.05 -8.56
N PHE A 128 -35.85 -30.07 -7.46
CA PHE A 128 -36.37 -29.90 -6.09
C PHE A 128 -35.99 -28.58 -5.38
N VAL A 129 -35.13 -27.72 -5.94
CA VAL A 129 -34.54 -26.61 -5.18
C VAL A 129 -35.11 -25.21 -5.51
N ASN A 130 -35.80 -25.00 -6.63
CA ASN A 130 -36.01 -23.63 -7.14
C ASN A 130 -37.33 -22.92 -6.79
N ALA A 131 -38.28 -23.54 -6.11
CA ALA A 131 -39.50 -22.84 -5.64
C ALA A 131 -39.75 -23.00 -4.13
N SER A 132 -39.40 -24.16 -3.59
CA SER A 132 -39.53 -24.51 -2.18
C SER A 132 -38.55 -23.74 -1.29
N THR A 133 -37.29 -23.56 -1.69
CA THR A 133 -36.26 -22.87 -0.91
C THR A 133 -36.55 -21.39 -0.75
N TRP A 134 -36.98 -20.73 -1.82
CA TRP A 134 -37.40 -19.33 -1.80
C TRP A 134 -38.72 -19.14 -1.05
N GLY A 135 -39.69 -20.06 -1.22
CA GLY A 135 -40.97 -20.06 -0.50
C GLY A 135 -40.83 -20.31 1.02
N LEU A 136 -39.89 -21.17 1.43
CA LEU A 136 -39.55 -21.44 2.83
C LEU A 136 -38.86 -20.25 3.48
N MET A 137 -37.90 -19.60 2.80
CA MET A 137 -37.24 -18.39 3.30
C MET A 137 -38.19 -17.19 3.44
N LEU A 138 -39.22 -17.11 2.60
CA LEU A 138 -40.19 -16.01 2.61
C LEU A 138 -41.35 -16.18 3.59
N THR A 139 -41.78 -17.41 3.93
CA THR A 139 -43.06 -17.63 4.65
C THR A 139 -42.99 -18.53 5.90
N GLY A 140 -41.89 -19.26 6.13
CA GLY A 140 -41.71 -20.09 7.33
C GLY A 140 -42.69 -21.27 7.47
N LYS A 141 -43.48 -21.62 6.44
CA LYS A 141 -44.36 -22.79 6.40
C LYS A 141 -44.28 -23.50 5.05
N LEU A 142 -44.33 -24.84 5.08
CA LEU A 142 -44.52 -25.66 3.88
C LEU A 142 -45.92 -25.42 3.32
N VAL A 143 -46.00 -24.93 2.09
CA VAL A 143 -47.23 -24.87 1.29
C VAL A 143 -47.08 -25.86 0.14
N ASP A 144 -48.03 -26.78 0.00
CA ASP A 144 -48.08 -27.73 -1.10
C ASP A 144 -48.26 -27.01 -2.44
N ALA A 145 -47.60 -27.53 -3.48
CA ALA A 145 -47.52 -26.91 -4.79
C ALA A 145 -48.84 -27.03 -5.58
N ASP A 146 -49.36 -25.89 -6.05
CA ASP A 146 -50.53 -25.80 -6.94
C ASP A 146 -50.33 -26.58 -8.25
N ASP A 147 -51.32 -27.39 -8.63
CA ASP A 147 -51.29 -28.26 -9.82
C ASP A 147 -51.24 -27.51 -11.17
N GLU A 148 -51.42 -26.18 -11.19
CA GLU A 148 -51.27 -25.35 -12.39
C GLU A 148 -49.80 -25.16 -12.83
N ALA A 149 -48.83 -25.27 -11.91
CA ALA A 149 -47.39 -25.08 -12.21
C ALA A 149 -46.81 -26.15 -13.14
N LYS A 150 -47.49 -27.30 -13.31
CA LYS A 150 -47.06 -28.41 -14.16
C LYS A 150 -47.33 -28.18 -15.65
N SER A 151 -48.15 -27.19 -16.02
CA SER A 151 -48.65 -27.02 -17.40
C SER A 151 -47.96 -25.92 -18.22
N ASP A 152 -47.44 -24.86 -17.58
CA ASP A 152 -46.73 -23.76 -18.24
C ASP A 152 -45.72 -23.09 -17.28
N LEU A 153 -44.64 -23.81 -16.99
CA LEU A 153 -43.53 -23.34 -16.15
C LEU A 153 -42.85 -22.07 -16.71
N PRO A 154 -42.61 -21.92 -18.03
CA PRO A 154 -42.00 -20.71 -18.60
C PRO A 154 -42.90 -19.48 -18.46
N GLY A 155 -44.21 -19.59 -18.69
CA GLY A 155 -45.15 -18.48 -18.55
C GLY A 155 -45.46 -18.11 -17.09
N PHE A 156 -45.34 -19.06 -16.16
CA PHE A 156 -45.39 -18.81 -14.72
C PHE A 156 -44.12 -18.08 -14.23
N LEU A 157 -42.94 -18.55 -14.60
CA LEU A 157 -41.66 -17.90 -14.28
C LEU A 157 -41.55 -16.49 -14.89
N LYS A 158 -42.05 -16.28 -16.12
CA LYS A 158 -42.08 -14.95 -16.75
C LYS A 158 -43.06 -13.98 -16.07
N ARG A 159 -44.18 -14.49 -15.53
CA ARG A 159 -45.12 -13.70 -14.72
C ARG A 159 -44.60 -13.41 -13.32
N ILE A 160 -43.84 -14.33 -12.73
CA ILE A 160 -43.17 -14.16 -11.44
C ILE A 160 -42.00 -13.17 -11.56
N ALA A 161 -41.13 -13.31 -12.55
CA ALA A 161 -40.06 -12.34 -12.83
C ALA A 161 -40.60 -10.93 -13.17
N GLY A 162 -41.82 -10.84 -13.71
CA GLY A 162 -42.52 -9.58 -13.98
C GLY A 162 -43.39 -9.03 -12.82
N ARG A 163 -43.71 -9.83 -11.78
CA ARG A 163 -44.54 -9.42 -10.62
C ARG A 163 -43.78 -9.36 -9.30
N LEU A 164 -42.75 -10.18 -9.11
CA LEU A 164 -41.81 -10.06 -8.00
C LEU A 164 -40.77 -9.04 -8.42
N GLY A 165 -41.12 -7.76 -8.28
CA GLY A 165 -40.21 -6.66 -8.58
C GLY A 165 -38.91 -6.80 -7.79
N GLU A 166 -37.90 -6.05 -8.23
CA GLU A 166 -36.60 -5.84 -7.57
C GLU A 166 -36.68 -5.93 -6.03
N PRO A 167 -37.62 -5.27 -5.31
CA PRO A 167 -37.67 -5.27 -3.85
C PRO A 167 -37.74 -6.65 -3.16
N VAL A 168 -38.33 -7.67 -3.79
CA VAL A 168 -38.44 -9.01 -3.18
C VAL A 168 -37.11 -9.75 -3.25
N ILE A 169 -36.39 -9.63 -4.37
CA ILE A 169 -35.03 -10.15 -4.54
C ILE A 169 -34.08 -9.43 -3.57
N ARG A 170 -34.23 -8.10 -3.42
CA ARG A 170 -33.48 -7.30 -2.44
C ARG A 170 -33.65 -7.81 -1.00
N GLN A 171 -34.89 -8.06 -0.58
CA GLN A 171 -35.20 -8.53 0.79
C GLN A 171 -34.65 -9.94 1.06
N ALA A 172 -34.71 -10.82 0.06
CA ALA A 172 -34.20 -12.18 0.17
C ALA A 172 -32.66 -12.21 0.24
N VAL A 173 -31.97 -11.40 -0.57
CA VAL A 173 -30.50 -11.26 -0.50
C VAL A 173 -30.06 -10.71 0.85
N ALA A 174 -30.70 -9.65 1.36
CA ALA A 174 -30.39 -9.09 2.68
C ALA A 174 -30.59 -10.11 3.83
N THR A 175 -31.62 -10.94 3.73
CA THR A 175 -31.87 -12.00 4.72
C THR A 175 -30.85 -13.14 4.63
N ALA A 176 -30.48 -13.58 3.42
CA ALA A 176 -29.45 -14.58 3.20
C ALA A 176 -28.08 -14.12 3.75
N VAL A 177 -27.74 -12.84 3.55
CA VAL A 177 -26.52 -12.21 4.05
C VAL A 177 -26.46 -12.16 5.58
N LYS A 178 -27.58 -11.83 6.22
CA LYS A 178 -27.68 -11.84 7.69
C LYS A 178 -27.47 -13.24 8.26
N ILE A 179 -28.03 -14.27 7.61
CA ILE A 179 -27.85 -15.67 7.98
C ILE A 179 -26.39 -16.13 7.77
N MET A 180 -25.74 -15.70 6.67
CA MET A 180 -24.32 -15.98 6.44
C MET A 180 -23.43 -15.35 7.51
N GLY A 181 -23.71 -14.11 7.94
CA GLY A 181 -22.97 -13.45 9.02
C GLY A 181 -22.98 -14.24 10.34
N GLU A 182 -24.06 -14.95 10.65
CA GLU A 182 -24.18 -15.80 11.84
C GLU A 182 -23.41 -17.13 11.74
N GLN A 183 -22.97 -17.54 10.55
CA GLN A 183 -22.12 -18.72 10.35
C GLN A 183 -20.62 -18.44 10.48
N PHE A 184 -20.16 -17.21 10.18
CA PHE A 184 -18.73 -16.86 10.24
C PHE A 184 -18.23 -16.45 11.63
N VAL A 185 -19.13 -16.11 12.56
CA VAL A 185 -18.80 -15.93 13.98
C VAL A 185 -19.43 -17.02 14.83
N VAL A 186 -18.66 -17.50 15.81
CA VAL A 186 -19.18 -18.49 16.77
C VAL A 186 -20.22 -17.84 17.68
N GLY A 187 -19.99 -16.58 18.05
CA GLY A 187 -20.93 -15.75 18.81
C GLY A 187 -20.54 -14.28 18.80
N ARG A 188 -21.50 -13.40 19.12
CA ARG A 188 -21.27 -11.94 19.23
C ARG A 188 -20.46 -11.53 20.44
N THR A 189 -20.48 -12.36 21.49
CA THR A 189 -19.68 -12.19 22.70
C THR A 189 -18.96 -13.49 23.03
N ILE A 190 -17.89 -13.39 23.84
CA ILE A 190 -17.10 -14.56 24.23
C ILE A 190 -17.93 -15.58 25.02
N GLU A 191 -18.88 -15.13 25.85
CA GLU A 191 -19.76 -16.01 26.62
C GLU A 191 -20.70 -16.81 25.71
N ALA A 192 -21.26 -16.15 24.68
CA ALA A 192 -22.11 -16.82 23.69
C ALA A 192 -21.29 -17.82 22.88
N ALA A 193 -20.07 -17.46 22.50
CA ALA A 193 -19.16 -18.32 21.75
C ALA A 193 -18.74 -19.55 22.57
N LEU A 194 -18.39 -19.37 23.85
CA LEU A 194 -18.08 -20.45 24.79
C LEU A 194 -19.26 -21.38 25.02
N LYS A 195 -20.46 -20.82 25.23
CA LYS A 195 -21.68 -21.63 25.42
C LYS A 195 -21.95 -22.51 24.20
N ARG A 196 -21.79 -21.97 23.00
CA ARG A 196 -21.94 -22.73 21.74
C ARG A 196 -20.84 -23.79 21.61
N ALA A 197 -19.58 -23.41 21.79
CA ALA A 197 -18.44 -24.33 21.69
C ALA A 197 -18.58 -25.53 22.65
N ASN A 198 -18.96 -25.28 23.91
CA ASN A 198 -19.19 -26.34 24.90
C ASN A 198 -20.37 -27.24 24.56
N ARG A 199 -21.45 -26.69 24.01
CA ARG A 199 -22.63 -27.46 23.59
C ARG A 199 -22.30 -28.42 22.44
N GLU A 200 -21.51 -27.96 21.48
CA GLU A 200 -21.11 -28.72 20.29
C GLU A 200 -19.84 -29.56 20.51
N GLY A 201 -19.18 -29.43 21.67
CA GLY A 201 -17.95 -30.16 22.00
C GLY A 201 -16.71 -29.71 21.22
N TRP A 202 -16.65 -28.45 20.77
CA TRP A 202 -15.53 -27.93 19.99
C TRP A 202 -14.39 -27.45 20.87
N LEU A 203 -13.16 -27.89 20.62
CA LEU A 203 -11.96 -27.23 21.16
C LEU A 203 -11.66 -25.97 20.35
N CYS A 204 -11.47 -24.81 20.99
CA CYS A 204 -11.37 -23.52 20.29
C CYS A 204 -10.11 -22.73 20.63
N SER A 205 -9.66 -21.90 19.67
CA SER A 205 -8.87 -20.70 19.93
C SER A 205 -9.71 -19.49 19.50
N PHE A 206 -10.10 -18.62 20.43
CA PHE A 206 -10.99 -17.51 20.13
C PHE A 206 -10.21 -16.33 19.55
N ASP A 207 -10.67 -15.83 18.41
CA ASP A 207 -10.15 -14.63 17.73
C ASP A 207 -11.13 -13.49 17.93
N MET A 208 -10.71 -12.47 18.70
CA MET A 208 -11.57 -11.36 19.08
C MET A 208 -11.70 -10.26 18.00
N LEU A 209 -11.29 -10.56 16.76
CA LEU A 209 -11.42 -9.72 15.56
C LEU A 209 -10.71 -8.36 15.59
N GLY A 210 -10.16 -7.93 16.72
CA GLY A 210 -9.39 -6.69 16.83
C GLY A 210 -8.09 -6.74 16.04
N GLU A 211 -7.86 -5.74 15.18
CA GLU A 211 -6.62 -5.53 14.45
C GLU A 211 -6.40 -4.04 14.15
N GLY A 212 -5.13 -3.64 14.01
CA GLY A 212 -4.73 -2.30 13.59
C GLY A 212 -5.37 -1.17 14.40
N ALA A 213 -5.00 -1.02 15.67
CA ALA A 213 -5.36 0.19 16.42
C ALA A 213 -4.83 1.42 15.67
N ARG A 214 -5.66 2.46 15.50
CA ARG A 214 -5.21 3.75 14.95
C ARG A 214 -4.98 4.77 16.06
N THR A 215 -5.64 4.55 17.19
CA THR A 215 -5.59 5.43 18.36
C THR A 215 -5.19 4.67 19.62
N GLU A 216 -4.71 5.39 20.63
CA GLU A 216 -4.47 4.81 21.96
C GLU A 216 -5.78 4.30 22.59
N ALA A 217 -6.91 4.97 22.30
CA ALA A 217 -8.22 4.53 22.77
C ALA A 217 -8.62 3.17 22.16
N ASP A 218 -8.30 2.92 20.90
CA ASP A 218 -8.48 1.60 20.28
C ASP A 218 -7.63 0.55 20.97
N ALA A 219 -6.35 0.85 21.23
CA ALA A 219 -5.44 -0.07 21.91
C ALA A 219 -5.92 -0.43 23.33
N VAL A 220 -6.46 0.54 24.08
CA VAL A 220 -7.08 0.31 25.40
C VAL A 220 -8.36 -0.53 25.28
N ARG A 221 -9.21 -0.22 24.29
CA ARG A 221 -10.45 -0.97 24.05
C ARG A 221 -10.15 -2.43 23.72
N TYR A 222 -9.23 -2.70 22.81
CA TYR A 222 -8.86 -4.06 22.43
C TYR A 222 -8.14 -4.79 23.56
N GLU A 223 -7.26 -4.14 24.32
CA GLU A 223 -6.67 -4.74 25.53
C GLU A 223 -7.77 -5.23 26.48
N LYS A 224 -8.79 -4.41 26.73
CA LYS A 224 -9.92 -4.81 27.58
C LYS A 224 -10.68 -5.99 26.99
N ILE A 225 -10.99 -5.98 25.69
CA ILE A 225 -11.69 -7.08 25.02
C ILE A 225 -10.89 -8.39 25.16
N TYR A 226 -9.58 -8.36 24.96
CA TYR A 226 -8.74 -9.54 25.16
C TYR A 226 -8.69 -9.98 26.62
N ALA A 227 -8.53 -9.06 27.57
CA ALA A 227 -8.50 -9.39 29.00
C ALA A 227 -9.81 -10.06 29.46
N ASP A 228 -10.95 -9.52 29.04
CA ASP A 228 -12.27 -10.09 29.34
C ASP A 228 -12.42 -11.48 28.70
N ALA A 229 -11.97 -11.64 27.44
CA ALA A 229 -12.04 -12.92 26.73
C ALA A 229 -11.16 -14.00 27.38
N ILE A 230 -9.90 -13.69 27.70
CA ILE A 230 -8.96 -14.59 28.38
C ILE A 230 -9.55 -15.01 29.74
N THR A 231 -10.10 -14.06 30.49
CA THR A 231 -10.75 -14.33 31.79
C THR A 231 -11.97 -15.24 31.64
N ALA A 232 -12.83 -15.00 30.65
CA ALA A 232 -14.02 -15.81 30.40
C ALA A 232 -13.66 -17.25 29.99
N VAL A 233 -12.67 -17.41 29.12
CA VAL A 233 -12.17 -18.72 28.69
C VAL A 233 -11.57 -19.47 29.89
N GLY A 234 -10.75 -18.81 30.70
CA GLY A 234 -10.14 -19.38 31.91
C GLY A 234 -11.14 -19.95 32.91
N LYS A 235 -12.27 -19.26 33.13
CA LYS A 235 -13.35 -19.75 34.02
C LYS A 235 -13.96 -21.08 33.56
N THR A 236 -13.91 -21.36 32.26
CA THR A 236 -14.45 -22.60 31.67
C THR A 236 -13.39 -23.67 31.42
N ALA A 237 -12.10 -23.35 31.58
CA ALA A 237 -10.99 -24.25 31.27
C ALA A 237 -10.93 -25.48 32.17
N GLY A 238 -11.45 -25.38 33.42
CA GLY A 238 -11.64 -26.54 34.30
C GLY A 238 -10.37 -27.34 34.61
N GLY A 239 -9.18 -26.73 34.52
CA GLY A 239 -7.89 -27.40 34.72
C GLY A 239 -7.43 -28.30 33.57
N GLN A 240 -8.00 -28.17 32.37
CA GLN A 240 -7.60 -28.95 31.18
C GLN A 240 -6.21 -28.59 30.63
N GLY A 241 -5.66 -27.45 31.07
CA GLY A 241 -4.39 -26.90 30.61
C GLY A 241 -4.42 -26.39 29.16
N PRO A 242 -3.30 -25.82 28.68
CA PRO A 242 -3.26 -25.09 27.42
C PRO A 242 -3.37 -25.98 26.17
N GLU A 243 -2.95 -27.24 26.23
CA GLU A 243 -3.03 -28.17 25.09
C GLU A 243 -4.43 -28.72 24.87
N SER A 244 -5.18 -29.01 25.93
CA SER A 244 -6.47 -29.70 25.84
C SER A 244 -7.66 -28.77 26.06
N GLY A 245 -7.46 -27.63 26.73
CA GLY A 245 -8.48 -26.60 26.93
C GLY A 245 -8.47 -25.52 25.85
N HIS A 246 -9.51 -24.69 25.82
CA HIS A 246 -9.60 -23.57 24.86
C HIS A 246 -8.49 -22.54 25.06
N GLY A 247 -8.24 -21.72 24.04
CA GLY A 247 -7.28 -20.61 24.10
C GLY A 247 -7.80 -19.34 23.45
N VAL A 248 -6.95 -18.31 23.41
CA VAL A 248 -7.23 -17.01 22.78
C VAL A 248 -6.09 -16.67 21.82
N SER A 249 -6.43 -16.10 20.67
CA SER A 249 -5.47 -15.53 19.72
C SER A 249 -5.50 -14.00 19.79
N VAL A 250 -4.33 -13.38 19.82
CA VAL A 250 -4.16 -11.93 20.02
C VAL A 250 -3.32 -11.38 18.88
N LYS A 251 -3.79 -10.26 18.29
CA LYS A 251 -3.06 -9.51 17.26
C LYS A 251 -2.35 -8.33 17.91
N LEU A 252 -1.04 -8.22 17.68
CA LEU A 252 -0.22 -7.18 18.30
C LEU A 252 -0.58 -5.78 17.78
N SER A 253 -0.95 -5.67 16.50
CA SER A 253 -1.41 -4.40 15.93
C SER A 253 -2.65 -3.83 16.60
N ALA A 254 -3.49 -4.66 17.23
CA ALA A 254 -4.66 -4.21 17.99
C ALA A 254 -4.29 -3.51 19.30
N LEU A 255 -3.07 -3.72 19.80
CA LEU A 255 -2.62 -3.28 21.13
C LEU A 255 -1.68 -2.08 21.08
N SER A 256 -1.39 -1.54 19.90
CA SER A 256 -0.61 -0.31 19.77
C SER A 256 -0.95 0.40 18.47
N PRO A 257 -1.14 1.74 18.50
CA PRO A 257 -1.34 2.51 17.28
C PRO A 257 -0.10 2.50 16.38
N ARG A 258 1.10 2.32 16.94
CA ARG A 258 2.40 2.40 16.23
C ARG A 258 3.23 1.12 16.40
N TYR A 259 2.63 -0.01 16.07
CA TYR A 259 3.33 -1.30 16.02
C TYR A 259 4.21 -1.41 14.76
N GLU A 260 5.37 -0.74 14.81
CA GLU A 260 6.30 -0.57 13.70
C GLU A 260 7.76 -0.63 14.20
N ALA A 261 8.67 -1.19 13.40
CA ALA A 261 10.09 -1.29 13.77
C ALA A 261 10.80 0.08 13.87
N THR A 262 10.33 1.10 13.16
CA THR A 262 10.80 2.49 13.30
C THR A 262 10.35 3.15 14.61
N HIS A 263 9.31 2.61 15.25
CA HIS A 263 8.75 3.06 16.52
C HIS A 263 9.06 2.09 17.66
N GLU A 264 10.17 1.35 17.57
CA GLU A 264 10.52 0.27 18.50
C GLU A 264 10.57 0.72 19.97
N ALA A 265 11.01 1.94 20.26
CA ALA A 265 10.97 2.49 21.62
C ALA A 265 9.55 2.46 22.22
N ARG A 266 8.54 2.89 21.44
CA ARG A 266 7.13 2.88 21.85
C ARG A 266 6.59 1.46 21.99
N VAL A 267 7.04 0.54 21.14
CA VAL A 267 6.69 -0.89 21.26
C VAL A 267 7.12 -1.43 22.63
N TRP A 268 8.30 -1.08 23.11
CA TRP A 268 8.77 -1.52 24.42
C TRP A 268 8.08 -0.80 25.59
N THR A 269 7.76 0.49 25.47
CA THR A 269 7.17 1.26 26.57
C THR A 269 5.64 1.16 26.65
N GLU A 270 4.97 0.89 25.54
CA GLU A 270 3.49 0.90 25.43
C GLU A 270 2.94 -0.50 25.12
N LEU A 271 3.42 -1.16 24.06
CA LEU A 271 2.89 -2.45 23.59
C LEU A 271 3.29 -3.61 24.51
N TYR A 272 4.58 -3.78 24.81
CA TYR A 272 5.06 -4.90 25.62
C TYR A 272 4.35 -4.99 26.99
N PRO A 273 4.15 -3.89 27.75
CA PRO A 273 3.42 -3.96 29.02
C PRO A 273 1.96 -4.43 28.87
N ARG A 274 1.27 -4.08 27.77
CA ARG A 274 -0.09 -4.55 27.47
C ARG A 274 -0.09 -6.06 27.22
N VAL A 275 0.80 -6.52 26.35
CA VAL A 275 0.95 -7.95 26.03
C VAL A 275 1.29 -8.76 27.29
N LEU A 276 2.22 -8.25 28.13
CA LEU A 276 2.58 -8.90 29.38
C LEU A 276 1.40 -9.01 30.34
N ARG A 277 0.55 -7.98 30.47
CA ARG A 277 -0.66 -8.07 31.30
C ARG A 277 -1.61 -9.15 30.79
N LEU A 278 -1.85 -9.22 29.49
CA LEU A 278 -2.69 -10.26 28.90
C LEU A 278 -2.09 -11.66 29.08
N ALA A 279 -0.78 -11.81 28.89
CA ALA A 279 -0.06 -13.06 29.11
C ALA A 279 -0.13 -13.53 30.57
N LYS A 280 -0.08 -12.61 31.54
CA LYS A 280 -0.28 -12.94 32.97
C LYS A 280 -1.68 -13.47 33.24
N ILE A 281 -2.72 -12.83 32.71
CA ILE A 281 -4.09 -13.30 32.87
C ILE A 281 -4.24 -14.69 32.25
N ALA A 282 -3.60 -14.95 31.10
CA ALA A 282 -3.62 -16.25 30.45
C ALA A 282 -2.83 -17.33 31.22
N ALA A 283 -1.70 -16.94 31.83
CA ALA A 283 -0.89 -17.82 32.67
C ALA A 283 -1.62 -18.20 33.96
N ASP A 284 -2.25 -17.24 34.64
CA ASP A 284 -3.07 -17.47 35.84
C ASP A 284 -4.27 -18.38 35.54
N ALA A 285 -4.81 -18.31 34.32
CA ALA A 285 -5.89 -19.15 33.83
C ALA A 285 -5.43 -20.50 33.25
N ASP A 286 -4.12 -20.70 33.09
CA ASP A 286 -3.48 -21.86 32.43
C ASP A 286 -4.09 -22.23 31.05
N ILE A 287 -4.27 -21.21 30.20
CA ILE A 287 -4.83 -21.40 28.84
C ILE A 287 -3.79 -21.12 27.75
N ASN A 288 -4.08 -21.56 26.51
CA ASN A 288 -3.27 -21.20 25.35
C ASN A 288 -3.47 -19.72 24.99
N PHE A 289 -2.36 -18.99 24.88
CA PHE A 289 -2.27 -17.61 24.39
C PHE A 289 -1.41 -17.58 23.14
N THR A 290 -2.04 -17.42 21.97
CA THR A 290 -1.31 -17.38 20.69
C THR A 290 -1.17 -15.95 20.19
N MET A 291 0.06 -15.47 20.00
CA MET A 291 0.34 -14.23 19.26
C MET A 291 0.19 -14.49 17.75
N ASP A 292 -0.80 -13.89 17.11
CA ASP A 292 -1.00 -14.03 15.66
C ASP A 292 0.12 -13.35 14.86
N ALA A 293 0.43 -13.90 13.68
CA ALA A 293 1.40 -13.35 12.76
C ALA A 293 0.71 -12.46 11.72
N GLU A 294 1.26 -11.27 11.52
CA GLU A 294 0.72 -10.20 10.67
C GLU A 294 1.63 -10.01 9.43
N GLU A 295 1.90 -8.77 9.02
CA GLU A 295 2.74 -8.47 7.85
C GLU A 295 4.23 -8.76 8.07
N ALA A 296 4.95 -8.94 6.95
CA ALA A 296 6.34 -9.39 6.94
C ALA A 296 7.33 -8.40 7.58
N ASP A 297 7.01 -7.11 7.63
CA ASP A 297 7.81 -6.07 8.29
C ASP A 297 7.73 -6.09 9.82
N ARG A 298 6.75 -6.79 10.39
CA ARG A 298 6.53 -6.93 11.83
C ARG A 298 7.12 -8.21 12.43
N LEU A 299 7.58 -9.15 11.60
CA LEU A 299 8.04 -10.47 12.06
C LEU A 299 9.21 -10.40 13.05
N ALA A 300 10.28 -9.66 12.73
CA ALA A 300 11.44 -9.58 13.62
C ALA A 300 11.05 -8.93 14.96
N LEU A 301 10.22 -7.89 14.92
CA LEU A 301 9.74 -7.18 16.10
C LEU A 301 8.84 -8.04 17.00
N SER A 302 7.94 -8.84 16.42
CA SER A 302 7.09 -9.78 17.18
C SER A 302 7.92 -10.83 17.91
N LEU A 303 8.98 -11.33 17.27
CA LEU A 303 9.87 -12.34 17.85
C LEU A 303 10.72 -11.78 19.01
N LYS A 304 11.12 -10.50 18.96
CA LYS A 304 11.74 -9.84 20.12
C LYS A 304 10.78 -9.80 21.33
N LEU A 305 9.50 -9.49 21.09
CA LEU A 305 8.49 -9.49 22.16
C LEU A 305 8.27 -10.89 22.73
N LEU A 306 8.23 -11.92 21.87
CA LEU A 306 8.13 -13.32 22.28
C LEU A 306 9.33 -13.76 23.11
N ASP A 307 10.56 -13.47 22.67
CA ASP A 307 11.80 -13.81 23.39
C ASP A 307 11.80 -13.20 24.80
N ARG A 308 11.39 -11.93 24.90
CA ARG A 308 11.25 -11.26 26.18
C ARG A 308 10.17 -11.88 27.07
N LEU A 309 9.02 -12.30 26.52
CA LEU A 309 7.96 -13.00 27.25
C LEU A 309 8.40 -14.39 27.71
N ALA A 310 9.12 -15.13 26.87
CA ALA A 310 9.60 -16.47 27.19
C ALA A 310 10.53 -16.47 28.40
N HIS A 311 11.28 -15.38 28.63
CA HIS A 311 12.15 -15.20 29.79
C HIS A 311 11.54 -14.37 30.92
N GLU A 312 10.25 -14.04 30.85
CA GLU A 312 9.59 -13.24 31.88
C GLU A 312 9.34 -14.08 33.15
N PRO A 313 9.95 -13.73 34.30
CA PRO A 313 9.81 -14.53 35.52
C PRO A 313 8.36 -14.55 36.05
N SER A 314 7.62 -13.47 35.79
CA SER A 314 6.25 -13.31 36.25
C SER A 314 5.22 -14.20 35.52
N LEU A 315 5.65 -14.97 34.51
CA LEU A 315 4.85 -16.01 33.86
C LEU A 315 5.10 -17.42 34.42
N GLY A 316 5.96 -17.58 35.44
CA GLY A 316 6.18 -18.85 36.14
C GLY A 316 6.50 -20.02 35.20
N ASP A 317 5.99 -21.22 35.51
CA ASP A 317 6.20 -22.43 34.70
C ASP A 317 5.12 -22.63 33.61
N TRP A 318 4.30 -21.61 33.31
CA TRP A 318 3.22 -21.69 32.33
C TRP A 318 3.73 -22.06 30.92
N GLN A 319 3.04 -23.01 30.29
CA GLN A 319 3.39 -23.61 28.99
C GLN A 319 2.39 -23.25 27.87
N GLY A 320 1.51 -22.27 28.10
CA GLY A 320 0.51 -21.83 27.13
C GLY A 320 0.94 -20.68 26.23
N LEU A 321 2.17 -20.19 26.36
CA LEU A 321 2.70 -19.12 25.51
C LEU A 321 2.93 -19.65 24.09
N GLY A 322 2.36 -18.96 23.10
CA GLY A 322 2.47 -19.36 21.72
C GLY A 322 2.51 -18.22 20.71
N LEU A 323 2.82 -18.59 19.47
CA LEU A 323 2.81 -17.70 18.31
C LEU A 323 2.35 -18.44 17.04
N ALA A 324 1.91 -17.67 16.05
CA ALA A 324 1.78 -18.15 14.68
C ALA A 324 3.06 -17.89 13.87
N VAL A 325 3.38 -18.79 12.94
CA VAL A 325 4.47 -18.68 11.96
C VAL A 325 3.92 -18.95 10.57
N GLN A 326 4.26 -18.10 9.61
CA GLN A 326 3.69 -18.12 8.26
C GLN A 326 4.65 -18.79 7.25
N ALA A 327 4.28 -19.97 6.76
CA ALA A 327 5.08 -20.76 5.82
C ALA A 327 5.17 -20.17 4.41
N TYR A 328 4.34 -19.20 4.03
CA TYR A 328 4.48 -18.50 2.76
C TYR A 328 5.70 -17.55 2.71
N GLN A 329 6.35 -17.28 3.85
CA GLN A 329 7.53 -16.42 3.92
C GLN A 329 8.80 -17.23 3.72
N LYS A 330 9.76 -16.64 3.00
CA LYS A 330 11.07 -17.26 2.74
C LYS A 330 11.89 -17.50 4.03
N ARG A 331 11.62 -16.73 5.09
CA ARG A 331 12.25 -16.83 6.42
C ARG A 331 11.69 -17.96 7.30
N GLY A 332 10.60 -18.62 6.89
CA GLY A 332 9.87 -19.60 7.71
C GLY A 332 10.74 -20.68 8.39
N PRO A 333 11.60 -21.43 7.67
CA PRO A 333 12.42 -22.47 8.26
C PRO A 333 13.38 -21.95 9.34
N GLU A 334 13.99 -20.79 9.11
CA GLU A 334 14.90 -20.17 10.06
C GLU A 334 14.16 -19.69 11.31
N VAL A 335 12.96 -19.12 11.16
CA VAL A 335 12.10 -18.75 12.30
C VAL A 335 11.79 -19.97 13.16
N ILE A 336 11.38 -21.10 12.56
CA ILE A 336 11.10 -22.33 13.31
C ILE A 336 12.33 -22.79 14.09
N ALA A 337 13.50 -22.84 13.45
CA ALA A 337 14.73 -23.27 14.11
C ALA A 337 15.08 -22.38 15.32
N ARG A 338 14.97 -21.05 15.15
CA ARG A 338 15.28 -20.08 16.21
C ARG A 338 14.24 -20.07 17.34
N VAL A 339 12.97 -20.27 17.03
CA VAL A 339 11.90 -20.42 18.04
C VAL A 339 12.08 -21.73 18.82
N ALA A 340 12.50 -22.82 18.16
CA ALA A 340 12.83 -24.07 18.84
C ALA A 340 13.99 -23.88 19.84
N GLU A 341 15.01 -23.14 19.42
CA GLU A 341 16.14 -22.79 20.28
C GLU A 341 15.69 -21.91 21.45
N LEU A 342 14.85 -20.90 21.21
CA LEU A 342 14.26 -20.07 22.26
C LEU A 342 13.49 -20.91 23.29
N ALA A 343 12.66 -21.84 22.82
CA ALA A 343 11.92 -22.76 23.70
C ALA A 343 12.88 -23.60 24.55
N ARG A 344 13.96 -24.12 23.94
CA ARG A 344 14.99 -24.90 24.62
C ARG A 344 15.73 -24.08 25.68
N THR A 345 16.14 -22.85 25.38
CA THR A 345 16.95 -22.01 26.28
C THR A 345 16.11 -21.38 27.39
N SER A 346 14.86 -21.02 27.12
CA SER A 346 13.93 -20.49 28.12
C SER A 346 13.38 -21.56 29.06
N GLY A 347 13.48 -22.84 28.68
CA GLY A 347 12.85 -23.95 29.40
C GLY A 347 11.33 -24.01 29.22
N ARG A 348 10.75 -23.15 28.37
CA ARG A 348 9.32 -23.15 28.05
C ARG A 348 9.06 -23.97 26.80
N ARG A 349 8.10 -24.86 26.89
CA ARG A 349 7.43 -25.48 25.76
C ARG A 349 6.52 -24.47 25.08
N LEU A 350 6.93 -23.97 23.92
CA LEU A 350 6.16 -22.97 23.18
C LEU A 350 5.10 -23.64 22.29
N MET A 351 3.89 -23.08 22.28
CA MET A 351 2.81 -23.51 21.39
C MET A 351 2.96 -22.79 20.04
N VAL A 352 3.36 -23.51 18.99
CA VAL A 352 3.67 -22.89 17.70
C VAL A 352 2.63 -23.30 16.67
N ARG A 353 1.91 -22.30 16.15
CA ARG A 353 0.92 -22.47 15.09
C ARG A 353 1.55 -22.24 13.72
N LEU A 354 1.66 -23.29 12.92
CA LEU A 354 2.09 -23.17 11.52
C LEU A 354 0.88 -22.91 10.63
N VAL A 355 0.85 -21.74 10.01
CA VAL A 355 -0.12 -21.35 8.97
C VAL A 355 0.60 -21.22 7.63
N LYS A 356 -0.14 -21.15 6.51
CA LYS A 356 0.44 -20.70 5.24
C LYS A 356 0.74 -19.20 5.28
N GLY A 357 -0.31 -18.37 5.37
CA GLY A 357 -0.21 -16.91 5.46
C GLY A 357 -1.50 -16.25 4.98
N ALA A 358 -1.74 -15.01 5.42
CA ALA A 358 -3.03 -14.31 5.26
C ALA A 358 -2.91 -12.96 4.51
N TYR A 359 -1.69 -12.53 4.18
CA TYR A 359 -1.42 -11.18 3.64
C TYR A 359 -0.73 -11.20 2.27
N TRP A 360 -0.85 -12.30 1.52
CA TRP A 360 0.00 -12.57 0.36
C TRP A 360 -0.07 -11.46 -0.70
N ASP A 361 -1.28 -11.05 -1.09
CA ASP A 361 -1.53 -9.99 -2.07
C ASP A 361 -1.00 -8.62 -1.60
N THR A 362 -1.16 -8.33 -0.32
CA THR A 362 -0.64 -7.13 0.35
C THR A 362 0.88 -7.12 0.32
N GLU A 363 1.54 -8.25 0.58
CA GLU A 363 3.01 -8.37 0.51
C GLU A 363 3.54 -8.21 -0.91
N ILE A 364 2.86 -8.78 -1.91
CA ILE A 364 3.19 -8.56 -3.33
C ILE A 364 3.06 -7.07 -3.66
N LYS A 365 1.93 -6.44 -3.34
CA LYS A 365 1.67 -5.02 -3.60
C LYS A 365 2.68 -4.12 -2.89
N ARG A 366 2.93 -4.32 -1.60
CA ARG A 366 3.89 -3.52 -0.82
C ARG A 366 5.29 -3.63 -1.41
N ALA A 367 5.74 -4.84 -1.76
CA ALA A 367 7.05 -5.03 -2.37
C ALA A 367 7.19 -4.29 -3.71
N GLN A 368 6.17 -4.32 -4.56
CA GLN A 368 6.14 -3.60 -5.84
C GLN A 368 6.11 -2.07 -5.65
N VAL A 369 5.19 -1.58 -4.82
CA VAL A 369 5.01 -0.15 -4.55
C VAL A 369 6.29 0.46 -3.97
N PHE A 370 6.92 -0.22 -3.00
CA PHE A 370 8.14 0.28 -2.34
C PHE A 370 9.44 -0.08 -3.08
N GLY A 371 9.37 -0.70 -4.26
CA GLY A 371 10.54 -1.04 -5.07
C GLY A 371 11.53 -1.94 -4.32
N ARG A 372 11.05 -3.02 -3.70
CA ARG A 372 11.91 -3.98 -2.99
C ARG A 372 12.73 -4.83 -3.96
N THR A 373 13.81 -5.45 -3.51
CA THR A 373 14.66 -6.27 -4.40
C THR A 373 13.98 -7.56 -4.85
N ASP A 374 13.13 -8.14 -4.01
CA ASP A 374 12.29 -9.30 -4.30
C ASP A 374 11.07 -9.27 -3.34
N TYR A 375 10.28 -10.34 -3.30
CA TYR A 375 9.13 -10.51 -2.42
C TYR A 375 9.52 -11.16 -1.08
N PRO A 376 8.87 -10.79 0.04
CA PRO A 376 9.09 -11.45 1.33
C PRO A 376 8.41 -12.83 1.44
N VAL A 377 7.56 -13.13 0.45
CA VAL A 377 6.76 -14.34 0.32
C VAL A 377 7.10 -15.08 -0.97
N PHE A 378 6.76 -16.36 -1.06
CA PHE A 378 6.79 -17.11 -2.31
C PHE A 378 5.71 -16.61 -3.27
N THR A 379 6.02 -16.58 -4.57
CA THR A 379 5.07 -16.15 -5.60
C THR A 379 4.23 -17.30 -6.15
N THR A 380 4.63 -18.55 -5.90
CA THR A 380 3.83 -19.74 -6.24
C THR A 380 3.24 -20.42 -5.01
N LYS A 381 1.99 -20.90 -5.16
CA LYS A 381 1.31 -21.66 -4.10
C LYS A 381 2.03 -22.97 -3.78
N ALA A 382 2.57 -23.65 -4.79
CA ALA A 382 3.30 -24.91 -4.61
C ALA A 382 4.59 -24.72 -3.78
N ALA A 383 5.32 -23.61 -3.97
CA ALA A 383 6.48 -23.30 -3.14
C ALA A 383 6.09 -23.02 -1.67
N THR A 384 4.97 -22.34 -1.43
CA THR A 384 4.42 -22.18 -0.07
C THR A 384 4.07 -23.52 0.57
N ASP A 385 3.46 -24.44 -0.18
CA ASP A 385 3.11 -25.77 0.32
C ASP A 385 4.36 -26.61 0.63
N LEU A 386 5.36 -26.58 -0.25
CA LEU A 386 6.65 -27.21 0.00
C LEU A 386 7.29 -26.66 1.29
N ASN A 387 7.34 -25.33 1.43
CA ASN A 387 7.89 -24.71 2.64
C ASN A 387 7.08 -25.05 3.90
N TYR A 388 5.76 -25.17 3.78
CA TYR A 388 4.91 -25.64 4.89
C TYR A 388 5.33 -27.03 5.36
N LEU A 389 5.60 -27.97 4.43
CA LEU A 389 6.07 -29.31 4.79
C LEU A 389 7.47 -29.30 5.43
N VAL A 390 8.38 -28.45 4.93
CA VAL A 390 9.72 -28.28 5.53
C VAL A 390 9.63 -27.73 6.95
N CYS A 391 8.86 -26.66 7.16
CA CYS A 391 8.62 -26.09 8.49
C CYS A 391 7.92 -27.10 9.41
N ALA A 392 6.95 -27.86 8.91
CA ALA A 392 6.21 -28.82 9.72
C ALA A 392 7.10 -29.96 10.22
N ARG A 393 7.96 -30.50 9.36
CA ARG A 393 8.95 -31.49 9.78
C ARG A 393 9.87 -30.93 10.85
N ALA A 394 10.40 -29.72 10.65
CA ALA A 394 11.29 -29.07 11.63
C ALA A 394 10.60 -28.84 12.99
N MET A 395 9.31 -28.49 13.00
CA MET A 395 8.53 -28.34 14.23
C MET A 395 8.31 -29.68 14.96
N ILE A 396 8.04 -30.76 14.22
CA ILE A 396 7.89 -32.11 14.79
C ILE A 396 9.22 -32.59 15.38
N GLU A 397 10.34 -32.34 14.70
CA GLU A 397 11.69 -32.69 15.16
C GLU A 397 12.13 -31.88 16.39
N ALA A 398 11.54 -30.71 16.61
CA ALA A 398 11.79 -29.87 17.77
C ALA A 398 11.04 -30.31 19.05
N ALA A 399 10.25 -31.39 19.00
CA ALA A 399 9.63 -31.95 20.20
C ALA A 399 10.70 -32.44 21.21
N PRO A 400 10.47 -32.32 22.54
CA PRO A 400 9.24 -31.83 23.18
C PRO A 400 9.17 -30.31 23.33
N HIS A 401 10.20 -29.55 22.92
CA HIS A 401 10.30 -28.11 23.17
C HIS A 401 9.22 -27.29 22.46
N LEU A 402 8.72 -27.76 21.32
CA LEU A 402 7.57 -27.16 20.66
C LEU A 402 6.32 -28.05 20.81
N TYR A 403 5.20 -27.44 21.16
CA TYR A 403 3.89 -28.03 20.94
C TYR A 403 3.39 -27.57 19.57
N SER A 404 3.43 -28.49 18.61
CA SER A 404 3.19 -28.17 17.20
C SER A 404 1.71 -28.15 16.86
N GLN A 405 1.23 -27.01 16.35
CA GLN A 405 -0.17 -26.79 15.95
C GLN A 405 -0.23 -26.52 14.45
N PHE A 406 -0.84 -27.41 13.68
CA PHE A 406 -0.84 -27.34 12.21
C PHE A 406 -2.17 -26.81 11.68
N ALA A 407 -2.19 -25.52 11.35
CA ALA A 407 -3.37 -24.86 10.81
C ALA A 407 -3.41 -24.99 9.28
N THR A 408 -4.29 -25.86 8.78
CA THR A 408 -4.45 -26.09 7.35
C THR A 408 -5.82 -26.65 7.01
N HIS A 409 -6.32 -26.34 5.83
CA HIS A 409 -7.48 -27.01 5.24
C HIS A 409 -7.09 -27.92 4.08
N ASN A 410 -5.80 -28.04 3.76
CA ASN A 410 -5.33 -28.82 2.61
C ASN A 410 -5.11 -30.30 2.99
N ALA A 411 -5.80 -31.22 2.32
CA ALA A 411 -5.75 -32.66 2.60
C ALA A 411 -4.34 -33.25 2.45
N HIS A 412 -3.57 -32.83 1.44
CA HIS A 412 -2.18 -33.28 1.28
C HIS A 412 -1.31 -32.83 2.45
N SER A 413 -1.38 -31.56 2.84
CA SER A 413 -0.65 -31.06 4.02
C SER A 413 -1.06 -31.81 5.29
N LEU A 414 -2.36 -32.09 5.46
CA LEU A 414 -2.89 -32.81 6.61
C LEU A 414 -2.34 -34.24 6.68
N ALA A 415 -2.44 -35.01 5.59
CA ALA A 415 -1.93 -36.38 5.52
C ALA A 415 -0.41 -36.44 5.73
N ALA A 416 0.35 -35.55 5.07
CA ALA A 416 1.80 -35.46 5.20
C ALA A 416 2.23 -35.24 6.66
N VAL A 417 1.62 -34.26 7.33
CA VAL A 417 1.94 -33.90 8.72
C VAL A 417 1.52 -34.99 9.70
N HIS A 418 0.34 -35.58 9.51
CA HIS A 418 -0.13 -36.69 10.34
C HIS A 418 0.86 -37.85 10.28
N ARG A 419 1.33 -38.21 9.08
CA ARG A 419 2.34 -39.23 8.87
C ARG A 419 3.67 -38.88 9.56
N MET A 420 4.19 -37.67 9.34
CA MET A 420 5.45 -37.21 9.97
C MET A 420 5.38 -37.34 11.51
N ALA A 421 4.26 -36.93 12.12
CA ALA A 421 4.08 -36.97 13.56
C ALA A 421 3.92 -38.40 14.09
N ARG A 422 3.15 -39.25 13.38
CA ARG A 422 2.99 -40.66 13.70
C ARG A 422 4.31 -41.41 13.65
N ASP A 423 5.10 -41.21 12.58
CA ASP A 423 6.37 -41.90 12.37
C ASP A 423 7.42 -41.51 13.45
N LYS A 424 7.27 -40.34 14.06
CA LYS A 424 8.10 -39.86 15.18
C LYS A 424 7.47 -40.08 16.57
N ALA A 425 6.25 -40.61 16.64
CA ALA A 425 5.46 -40.74 17.87
C ALA A 425 5.32 -39.41 18.66
N VAL A 426 5.17 -38.29 17.96
CA VAL A 426 5.03 -36.95 18.54
C VAL A 426 3.56 -36.56 18.61
N LYS A 427 3.11 -36.09 19.78
CA LYS A 427 1.78 -35.49 19.93
C LYS A 427 1.74 -34.12 19.26
N ILE A 428 0.76 -33.92 18.38
CA ILE A 428 0.50 -32.68 17.65
C ILE A 428 -0.99 -32.32 17.78
N GLU A 429 -1.35 -31.09 17.44
CA GLU A 429 -2.74 -30.76 17.11
C GLU A 429 -2.84 -30.20 15.69
N PHE A 430 -3.98 -30.39 15.06
CA PHE A 430 -4.37 -29.65 13.87
C PHE A 430 -5.27 -28.49 14.25
N GLN A 431 -5.33 -27.50 13.36
CA GLN A 431 -6.25 -26.39 13.50
C GLN A 431 -6.98 -26.10 12.20
N ARG A 432 -8.22 -25.65 12.35
CA ARG A 432 -9.09 -25.21 11.26
C ARG A 432 -9.77 -23.92 11.64
N LEU A 433 -10.30 -23.21 10.66
CA LEU A 433 -11.23 -22.11 10.88
C LEU A 433 -12.63 -22.65 11.20
N HIS A 434 -13.36 -21.95 12.06
CA HIS A 434 -14.79 -22.22 12.25
C HIS A 434 -15.56 -22.04 10.93
N GLY A 435 -16.56 -22.89 10.68
CA GLY A 435 -17.34 -22.89 9.45
C GLY A 435 -16.59 -23.40 8.21
N MET A 436 -15.36 -23.92 8.36
CA MET A 436 -14.54 -24.38 7.24
C MET A 436 -13.77 -25.65 7.55
N GLY A 437 -13.71 -26.57 6.58
CA GLY A 437 -12.93 -27.81 6.66
C GLY A 437 -13.48 -28.89 7.58
N GLU A 438 -14.72 -28.76 8.06
CA GLU A 438 -15.37 -29.74 8.95
C GLU A 438 -15.40 -31.12 8.32
N ALA A 439 -15.91 -31.22 7.08
CA ALA A 439 -15.94 -32.47 6.33
C ALA A 439 -14.56 -33.13 6.18
N LEU A 440 -13.50 -32.34 5.99
CA LEU A 440 -12.13 -32.87 5.88
C LEU A 440 -11.62 -33.42 7.22
N TYR A 441 -11.85 -32.71 8.31
CA TYR A 441 -11.38 -33.12 9.64
C TYR A 441 -12.21 -34.27 10.23
N ASP A 442 -13.51 -34.33 9.91
CA ASP A 442 -14.35 -35.50 10.23
C ASP A 442 -13.85 -36.74 9.47
N ALA A 443 -13.55 -36.60 8.18
CA ALA A 443 -12.92 -37.65 7.38
C ALA A 443 -11.57 -38.10 7.97
N ALA A 444 -10.74 -37.15 8.40
CA ALA A 444 -9.45 -37.43 9.02
C ALA A 444 -9.61 -38.16 10.36
N LYS A 445 -10.59 -37.79 11.19
CA LYS A 445 -10.87 -38.46 12.46
C LYS A 445 -11.32 -39.91 12.26
N GLU A 446 -12.15 -40.16 11.26
CA GLU A 446 -12.61 -41.52 10.93
C GLU A 446 -11.49 -42.37 10.34
N THR A 447 -10.59 -41.77 9.55
CA THR A 447 -9.51 -42.48 8.85
C THR A 447 -8.27 -42.70 9.73
N PHE A 448 -7.88 -41.70 10.52
CA PHE A 448 -6.64 -41.70 11.31
C PHE A 448 -6.83 -42.02 12.79
N GLY A 449 -8.08 -42.05 13.28
CA GLY A 449 -8.41 -42.21 14.69
C GLY A 449 -8.47 -40.88 15.45
N GLU A 450 -8.16 -40.88 16.75
CA GLU A 450 -8.21 -39.65 17.54
C GLU A 450 -7.17 -38.63 17.05
N VAL A 451 -7.67 -37.54 16.47
CA VAL A 451 -6.90 -36.36 16.06
C VAL A 451 -7.40 -35.17 16.85
N THR A 452 -6.49 -34.47 17.57
CA THR A 452 -6.83 -33.21 18.23
C THR A 452 -7.00 -32.12 17.18
N VAL A 453 -8.19 -31.54 17.10
CA VAL A 453 -8.51 -30.44 16.17
C VAL A 453 -9.04 -29.25 16.96
N ARG A 454 -8.35 -28.12 16.86
CA ARG A 454 -8.78 -26.85 17.45
C ARG A 454 -9.36 -25.92 16.40
N ALA A 455 -10.58 -25.46 16.61
CA ALA A 455 -11.25 -24.48 15.76
C ALA A 455 -10.81 -23.05 16.15
N TYR A 456 -10.22 -22.32 15.21
CA TYR A 456 -10.01 -20.88 15.31
C TYR A 456 -11.35 -20.18 15.09
N ALA A 457 -11.86 -19.58 16.16
CA ALA A 457 -13.26 -19.23 16.36
C ALA A 457 -13.43 -17.70 16.44
N PRO A 458 -13.98 -17.05 15.40
CA PRO A 458 -14.15 -15.60 15.40
C PRO A 458 -15.26 -15.17 16.36
N VAL A 459 -14.99 -14.12 17.15
CA VAL A 459 -15.89 -13.59 18.17
C VAL A 459 -15.89 -12.06 18.13
N GLY A 460 -17.05 -11.48 17.91
CA GLY A 460 -17.22 -10.03 17.96
C GLY A 460 -18.53 -9.56 17.31
N GLY A 461 -18.78 -8.25 17.39
CA GLY A 461 -19.92 -7.60 16.76
C GLY A 461 -19.77 -7.53 15.23
N HIS A 462 -20.85 -7.14 14.54
CA HIS A 462 -20.82 -7.02 13.08
C HIS A 462 -19.79 -5.98 12.61
N GLU A 463 -19.60 -4.87 13.34
CA GLU A 463 -18.65 -3.80 12.97
C GLU A 463 -17.20 -4.32 12.85
N ASP A 464 -16.74 -5.13 13.80
CA ASP A 464 -15.37 -5.70 13.80
C ASP A 464 -15.24 -6.94 12.88
N LEU A 465 -16.35 -7.62 12.56
CA LEU A 465 -16.36 -8.84 11.73
C LEU A 465 -16.08 -8.57 10.25
N LEU A 466 -16.45 -7.40 9.74
CA LEU A 466 -16.58 -7.23 8.30
C LEU A 466 -15.25 -7.06 7.56
N PRO A 467 -14.23 -6.31 8.06
CA PRO A 467 -12.90 -6.28 7.43
C PRO A 467 -12.25 -7.66 7.43
N TYR A 468 -12.43 -8.39 8.53
CA TYR A 468 -12.02 -9.77 8.67
C TYR A 468 -12.72 -10.69 7.65
N LEU A 469 -14.03 -10.51 7.44
CA LEU A 469 -14.82 -11.34 6.54
C LEU A 469 -14.34 -11.22 5.09
N VAL A 470 -14.01 -10.02 4.60
CA VAL A 470 -13.46 -9.84 3.24
C VAL A 470 -12.14 -10.59 3.08
N ARG A 471 -11.20 -10.42 4.01
CA ARG A 471 -9.92 -11.16 3.97
C ARG A 471 -10.17 -12.67 4.00
N ARG A 472 -11.06 -13.12 4.89
CA ARG A 472 -11.44 -14.53 5.03
C ARG A 472 -12.06 -15.11 3.76
N LEU A 473 -12.89 -14.33 3.07
CA LEU A 473 -13.50 -14.70 1.80
C LEU A 473 -12.49 -14.71 0.67
N LEU A 474 -11.53 -13.77 0.60
CA LEU A 474 -10.46 -13.77 -0.40
C LEU A 474 -9.52 -14.97 -0.24
N GLU A 475 -9.12 -15.29 0.99
CA GLU A 475 -8.28 -16.46 1.30
C GLU A 475 -8.92 -17.78 0.81
N ASN A 476 -10.25 -17.88 0.85
CA ASN A 476 -10.97 -19.12 0.61
C ASN A 476 -11.78 -19.17 -0.69
N GLY A 477 -12.05 -18.02 -1.30
CA GLY A 477 -12.81 -17.84 -2.54
C GLY A 477 -11.94 -17.64 -3.79
N ALA A 478 -10.63 -17.44 -3.64
CA ALA A 478 -9.72 -17.43 -4.78
C ALA A 478 -9.78 -18.78 -5.53
N ASN A 479 -9.74 -18.77 -6.87
CA ASN A 479 -9.79 -19.98 -7.72
C ASN A 479 -8.69 -21.02 -7.40
N SER A 480 -7.62 -20.61 -6.71
CA SER A 480 -6.55 -21.48 -6.23
C SER A 480 -6.80 -22.06 -4.82
N SER A 481 -7.91 -21.69 -4.16
CA SER A 481 -8.18 -22.09 -2.79
C SER A 481 -8.68 -23.52 -2.73
N PHE A 482 -8.04 -24.29 -1.84
CA PHE A 482 -8.34 -25.70 -1.65
C PHE A 482 -9.79 -25.96 -1.23
N VAL A 483 -10.40 -25.05 -0.46
CA VAL A 483 -11.76 -25.25 0.08
C VAL A 483 -12.80 -25.31 -1.05
N HIS A 484 -12.63 -24.48 -2.09
CA HIS A 484 -13.48 -24.53 -3.28
C HIS A 484 -13.29 -25.83 -4.06
N ALA A 485 -12.04 -26.21 -4.32
CA ALA A 485 -11.71 -27.44 -5.06
C ALA A 485 -12.07 -28.74 -4.29
N LEU A 486 -12.03 -28.72 -2.95
CA LEU A 486 -12.31 -29.88 -2.11
C LEU A 486 -13.70 -30.44 -2.37
N LEU A 487 -14.70 -29.56 -2.44
CA LEU A 487 -16.11 -29.95 -2.55
C LEU A 487 -16.62 -29.93 -3.99
N ASP A 488 -15.82 -29.46 -4.96
CA ASP A 488 -16.20 -29.46 -6.37
C ASP A 488 -15.96 -30.84 -7.01
N GLU A 489 -17.03 -31.60 -7.24
CA GLU A 489 -16.96 -32.93 -7.90
C GLU A 489 -16.37 -32.87 -9.33
N ARG A 490 -16.39 -31.71 -9.99
CA ARG A 490 -15.77 -31.53 -11.31
C ARG A 490 -14.24 -31.56 -11.25
N VAL A 491 -13.66 -31.27 -10.08
CA VAL A 491 -12.22 -31.36 -9.85
C VAL A 491 -11.87 -32.76 -9.34
N PRO A 492 -11.02 -33.54 -10.02
CA PRO A 492 -10.60 -34.85 -9.54
C PRO A 492 -9.94 -34.78 -8.15
N ALA A 493 -10.23 -35.72 -7.26
CA ALA A 493 -9.64 -35.77 -5.91
C ALA A 493 -8.10 -35.79 -5.95
N SER A 494 -7.51 -36.43 -6.96
CA SER A 494 -6.06 -36.43 -7.21
C SER A 494 -5.47 -35.06 -7.54
N ALA A 495 -6.25 -34.15 -8.16
CA ALA A 495 -5.81 -32.78 -8.41
C ALA A 495 -5.88 -31.92 -7.14
N VAL A 496 -6.88 -32.16 -6.28
CA VAL A 496 -7.05 -31.51 -4.97
C VAL A 496 -5.92 -31.91 -4.01
N ALA A 497 -5.56 -33.20 -4.02
CA ALA A 497 -4.52 -33.80 -3.20
C ALA A 497 -3.15 -33.89 -3.92
N ALA A 498 -2.90 -33.05 -4.93
CA ALA A 498 -1.67 -33.09 -5.72
C ALA A 498 -0.41 -32.87 -4.86
N ASP A 499 0.67 -33.56 -5.24
CA ASP A 499 1.98 -33.45 -4.58
C ASP A 499 2.63 -32.08 -4.88
N PRO A 500 2.80 -31.21 -3.87
CA PRO A 500 3.44 -29.92 -4.07
C PRO A 500 4.93 -30.06 -4.40
N ILE A 501 5.61 -31.13 -3.95
CA ILE A 501 7.02 -31.36 -4.25
C ILE A 501 7.19 -31.62 -5.74
N ALA A 502 6.35 -32.49 -6.32
CA ALA A 502 6.37 -32.79 -7.76
C ALA A 502 6.07 -31.54 -8.60
N SER A 503 5.13 -30.72 -8.13
CA SER A 503 4.76 -29.47 -8.79
C SER A 503 5.93 -28.49 -8.84
N VAL A 504 6.69 -28.38 -7.75
CA VAL A 504 7.88 -27.52 -7.65
C VAL A 504 9.08 -28.12 -8.40
N GLU A 505 9.28 -29.44 -8.38
CA GLU A 505 10.33 -30.10 -9.18
C GLU A 505 10.13 -29.86 -10.69
N ALA A 506 8.89 -29.85 -11.15
CA ALA A 506 8.55 -29.55 -12.54
C ALA A 506 8.71 -28.06 -12.88
N HIS A 507 8.43 -27.16 -11.93
CA HIS A 507 8.47 -25.71 -12.13
C HIS A 507 9.08 -25.01 -10.89
N PRO A 508 10.42 -25.05 -10.72
CA PRO A 508 11.09 -24.54 -9.52
C PRO A 508 11.23 -23.01 -9.51
N ASP A 509 10.84 -22.35 -10.60
CA ASP A 509 10.97 -20.91 -10.77
C ASP A 509 9.79 -20.14 -10.15
N ARG A 510 9.99 -18.81 -10.03
CA ARG A 510 8.96 -17.87 -9.60
C ARG A 510 7.74 -17.87 -10.54
N HIS A 511 6.62 -17.33 -10.06
CA HIS A 511 5.40 -17.26 -10.86
C HIS A 511 5.58 -16.40 -12.12
N ALA A 512 5.40 -16.99 -13.31
CA ALA A 512 5.71 -16.35 -14.59
C ALA A 512 4.95 -15.03 -14.86
N LYS A 513 3.78 -14.83 -14.26
CA LYS A 513 2.96 -13.60 -14.41
C LYS A 513 3.17 -12.56 -13.32
N ILE A 514 4.05 -12.82 -12.35
CA ILE A 514 4.36 -11.88 -11.28
C ILE A 514 5.81 -11.43 -11.49
N PRO A 515 6.04 -10.32 -12.22
CA PRO A 515 7.38 -9.79 -12.43
C PRO A 515 8.01 -9.40 -11.09
N THR A 516 9.34 -9.30 -11.00
CA THR A 516 9.99 -8.73 -9.81
C THR A 516 9.56 -7.26 -9.64
N PRO A 517 9.67 -6.67 -8.44
CA PRO A 517 9.43 -5.23 -8.28
C PRO A 517 10.25 -4.35 -9.22
N LYS A 518 11.46 -4.79 -9.62
CA LYS A 518 12.32 -4.08 -10.56
C LYS A 518 11.77 -4.10 -11.99
N ASP A 519 11.07 -5.17 -12.37
CA ASP A 519 10.65 -5.43 -13.75
C ASP A 519 9.14 -5.20 -13.97
N ILE A 520 8.42 -4.60 -13.01
CA ILE A 520 6.95 -4.47 -13.05
C ILE A 520 6.39 -3.72 -14.26
N TYR A 521 7.17 -2.83 -14.87
CA TYR A 521 6.74 -2.05 -16.04
C TYR A 521 7.09 -2.71 -17.38
N MET A 522 7.96 -3.73 -17.37
CA MET A 522 8.47 -4.46 -18.54
C MET A 522 9.30 -3.61 -19.53
N ASP A 523 8.73 -2.53 -20.06
CA ASP A 523 9.37 -1.64 -21.05
C ASP A 523 10.45 -0.72 -20.47
N ARG A 524 10.44 -0.56 -19.14
CA ARG A 524 11.46 0.13 -18.36
C ARG A 524 11.68 -0.57 -17.01
N GLN A 525 12.88 -0.40 -16.46
CA GLN A 525 13.15 -0.80 -15.08
C GLN A 525 12.52 0.20 -14.09
N ASN A 526 11.94 -0.33 -13.02
CA ASN A 526 11.49 0.42 -11.85
C ASN A 526 12.67 0.80 -10.96
N SER A 527 12.53 1.90 -10.24
CA SER A 527 13.46 2.33 -9.20
C SER A 527 13.33 1.46 -7.93
N LEU A 528 14.47 1.16 -7.28
CA LEU A 528 14.49 0.42 -6.01
C LEU A 528 14.50 1.34 -4.79
N GLY A 529 13.92 0.88 -3.69
CA GLY A 529 13.81 1.61 -2.42
C GLY A 529 14.68 1.06 -1.29
N ARG A 530 14.37 1.52 -0.07
CA ARG A 530 14.95 1.06 1.21
C ARG A 530 13.87 0.64 2.18
N ASP A 531 14.14 -0.38 2.98
CA ASP A 531 13.21 -0.96 3.94
C ASP A 531 13.66 -0.67 5.36
N TYR A 532 13.29 0.51 5.88
CA TYR A 532 13.67 0.93 7.23
C TYR A 532 13.04 0.09 8.35
N SER A 533 12.20 -0.89 8.04
CA SER A 533 11.87 -1.95 9.00
C SER A 533 13.10 -2.78 9.38
N GLN A 534 14.09 -2.88 8.49
CA GLN A 534 15.34 -3.63 8.70
C GLN A 534 16.38 -2.74 9.37
N LYS A 535 17.00 -3.23 10.45
CA LYS A 535 18.11 -2.53 11.13
C LYS A 535 19.25 -2.16 10.18
N ALA A 536 19.60 -3.03 9.23
CA ALA A 536 20.69 -2.79 8.29
C ALA A 536 20.47 -1.55 7.41
N ASP A 537 19.23 -1.25 6.99
CA ASP A 537 18.90 -0.03 6.25
C ASP A 537 18.95 1.22 7.13
N ARG A 538 18.51 1.11 8.39
CA ARG A 538 18.64 2.21 9.37
C ARG A 538 20.11 2.53 9.67
N GLU A 539 20.97 1.51 9.81
CA GLU A 539 22.41 1.68 10.01
C GLU A 539 23.11 2.28 8.78
N ARG A 540 22.74 1.85 7.56
CA ARG A 540 23.22 2.45 6.30
C ARG A 540 22.90 3.94 6.23
N HIS A 541 21.66 4.32 6.57
CA HIS A 541 21.25 5.71 6.61
C HIS A 541 22.01 6.50 7.68
N ALA A 542 22.15 5.97 8.90
CA ALA A 542 22.91 6.64 9.95
C ALA A 542 24.37 6.93 9.52
N ALA A 543 25.01 5.97 8.83
CA ALA A 543 26.35 6.17 8.27
C ALA A 543 26.37 7.23 7.14
N ALA A 544 25.35 7.25 6.27
CA ALA A 544 25.23 8.27 5.23
C ALA A 544 25.02 9.68 5.82
N LEU A 545 24.16 9.79 6.83
CA LEU A 545 23.91 11.03 7.57
C LEU A 545 25.18 11.57 8.23
N ALA A 546 25.94 10.71 8.90
CA ALA A 546 27.20 11.10 9.53
C ALA A 546 28.22 11.63 8.51
N ARG A 547 28.25 11.07 7.29
CA ARG A 547 29.11 11.58 6.20
C ARG A 547 28.65 12.95 5.72
N VAL A 548 27.36 13.12 5.43
CA VAL A 548 26.78 14.41 5.00
C VAL A 548 27.02 15.48 6.05
N ASP A 549 26.81 15.18 7.33
CA ASP A 549 27.02 16.12 8.44
C ASP A 549 28.50 16.54 8.61
N ALA A 550 29.45 15.75 8.11
CA ALA A 550 30.88 16.05 8.16
C ALA A 550 31.38 16.84 6.92
N GLU A 551 30.56 16.98 5.89
CA GLU A 551 30.94 17.62 4.63
C GLU A 551 30.78 19.14 4.66
N LYS A 552 31.61 19.83 3.88
CA LYS A 552 31.45 21.26 3.59
C LYS A 552 30.74 21.42 2.27
N LEU A 553 29.41 21.41 2.30
CA LEU A 553 28.61 21.49 1.09
C LEU A 553 28.67 22.90 0.48
N THR A 554 28.71 22.98 -0.84
CA THR A 554 28.72 24.24 -1.58
C THR A 554 27.89 24.10 -2.85
N SER A 555 27.06 25.11 -3.11
CA SER A 555 26.30 25.31 -4.33
C SER A 555 26.62 26.67 -4.94
N GLY A 556 26.40 26.83 -6.23
CA GLY A 556 26.67 28.06 -6.96
C GLY A 556 26.53 27.83 -8.47
N PRO A 557 26.80 28.85 -9.30
CA PRO A 557 26.73 28.70 -10.75
C PRO A 557 27.67 27.58 -11.22
N LEU A 558 27.10 26.51 -11.77
CA LEU A 558 27.85 25.40 -12.36
C LEU A 558 27.72 25.53 -13.88
N ILE A 559 28.76 26.05 -14.53
CA ILE A 559 28.75 26.35 -15.97
C ILE A 559 29.95 25.66 -16.62
N GLY A 560 29.72 24.85 -17.65
CA GLY A 560 30.77 24.05 -18.29
C GLY A 560 31.48 23.12 -17.30
N GLY A 561 30.72 22.57 -16.34
CA GLY A 561 31.21 21.66 -15.32
C GLY A 561 32.03 22.31 -14.20
N LYS A 562 32.15 23.63 -14.19
CA LYS A 562 32.96 24.37 -13.21
C LYS A 562 32.08 25.22 -12.31
N LEU A 563 32.29 25.09 -11.00
CA LEU A 563 31.70 25.97 -10.00
C LEU A 563 32.36 27.34 -10.07
N ARG A 564 31.57 28.38 -10.29
CA ARG A 564 32.02 29.77 -10.17
C ARG A 564 31.69 30.27 -8.77
N ALA A 565 32.73 30.47 -7.95
CA ALA A 565 32.57 31.09 -6.65
C ALA A 565 32.43 32.60 -6.82
N GLY A 566 31.34 33.15 -6.29
CA GLY A 566 31.13 34.60 -6.18
C GLY A 566 31.73 35.18 -4.89
N THR A 567 31.41 36.43 -4.62
CA THR A 567 31.63 37.07 -3.31
C THR A 567 30.37 36.91 -2.44
N ASN A 568 30.53 36.88 -1.11
CA ASN A 568 29.43 36.83 -0.13
C ASN A 568 28.48 35.62 -0.24
N PRO A 569 28.98 34.38 -0.05
CA PRO A 569 28.13 33.20 -0.02
C PRO A 569 27.04 33.30 1.05
N GLN A 570 25.83 32.84 0.74
CA GLN A 570 24.72 32.75 1.68
C GLN A 570 24.76 31.39 2.38
N ALA A 571 24.49 31.36 3.69
CA ALA A 571 24.40 30.13 4.45
C ALA A 571 23.11 29.38 4.11
N VAL A 572 23.21 28.06 3.97
CA VAL A 572 22.05 27.15 3.87
C VAL A 572 21.94 26.42 5.20
N THR A 573 20.81 26.60 5.89
CA THR A 573 20.59 26.07 7.24
C THR A 573 19.58 24.93 7.25
N ASN A 574 19.70 24.03 8.23
CA ASN A 574 18.73 22.97 8.45
C ASN A 574 17.38 23.55 8.95
N PRO A 575 16.23 23.22 8.34
CA PRO A 575 14.93 23.74 8.77
C PRO A 575 14.47 23.21 10.14
N PHE A 576 14.97 22.07 10.60
CA PHE A 576 14.68 21.54 11.94
C PHE A 576 15.47 22.26 13.04
N ASP A 577 16.70 22.68 12.75
CA ASP A 577 17.58 23.40 13.66
C ASP A 577 18.41 24.43 12.88
N THR A 578 17.97 25.68 12.89
CA THR A 578 18.54 26.76 12.08
C THR A 578 19.93 27.19 12.54
N SER A 579 20.36 26.75 13.74
CA SER A 579 21.74 26.95 14.20
C SER A 579 22.75 26.09 13.43
N ARG A 580 22.28 25.04 12.74
CA ARG A 580 23.11 24.15 11.93
C ARG A 580 23.20 24.66 10.49
N VAL A 581 24.37 25.17 10.13
CA VAL A 581 24.72 25.50 8.74
C VAL A 581 25.19 24.24 8.02
N LEU A 582 24.50 23.85 6.96
CA LEU A 582 24.80 22.68 6.14
C LEU A 582 25.88 22.96 5.09
N GLY A 583 25.89 24.19 4.59
CA GLY A 583 26.73 24.59 3.49
C GLY A 583 26.45 26.03 3.07
N HIS A 584 26.94 26.38 1.90
CA HIS A 584 26.82 27.73 1.37
C HIS A 584 26.42 27.73 -0.10
N VAL A 585 25.69 28.77 -0.51
CA VAL A 585 25.31 29.01 -1.90
C VAL A 585 25.84 30.35 -2.40
N PHE A 586 26.44 30.36 -3.59
CA PHE A 586 26.75 31.57 -4.34
C PHE A 586 25.62 31.85 -5.32
N GLU A 587 25.08 33.07 -5.33
CA GLU A 587 24.04 33.43 -6.31
C GLU A 587 24.64 33.69 -7.70
N THR A 588 23.83 33.43 -8.73
CA THR A 588 24.18 33.62 -10.13
C THR A 588 24.20 35.10 -10.48
N THR A 589 25.31 35.57 -11.06
CA THR A 589 25.41 36.94 -11.58
C THR A 589 24.81 37.02 -12.99
N ALA A 590 24.54 38.24 -13.48
CA ALA A 590 24.07 38.42 -14.85
C ALA A 590 25.09 37.92 -15.89
N ALA A 591 26.39 38.13 -15.63
CA ALA A 591 27.46 37.65 -16.53
C ALA A 591 27.57 36.11 -16.54
N ASP A 592 27.30 35.46 -15.41
CA ASP A 592 27.22 33.99 -15.36
C ASP A 592 26.03 33.48 -16.17
N LEU A 593 24.88 34.14 -16.07
CA LEU A 593 23.68 33.80 -16.83
C LEU A 593 23.93 33.88 -18.34
N ASP A 594 24.52 34.99 -18.83
CA ASP A 594 24.86 35.15 -20.24
C ASP A 594 25.84 34.06 -20.72
N ALA A 595 26.87 33.77 -19.92
CA ALA A 595 27.84 32.72 -20.23
C ALA A 595 27.21 31.31 -20.28
N ALA A 596 26.26 31.02 -19.37
CA ALA A 596 25.54 29.76 -19.35
C ALA A 596 24.65 29.58 -20.59
N ILE A 597 23.92 30.63 -20.99
CA ILE A 597 23.07 30.62 -22.18
C ILE A 597 23.91 30.44 -23.44
N ASP A 598 25.07 31.09 -23.51
CA ASP A 598 25.99 30.96 -24.64
C ASP A 598 26.55 29.54 -24.78
N ALA A 599 26.95 28.92 -23.68
CA ALA A 599 27.41 27.52 -23.69
C ALA A 599 26.27 26.57 -24.11
N ALA A 600 25.11 26.69 -23.47
CA ALA A 600 23.92 25.89 -23.72
C ALA A 600 23.48 25.95 -25.19
N ALA A 601 23.36 27.16 -25.76
CA ALA A 601 22.93 27.34 -27.14
C ALA A 601 23.89 26.69 -28.16
N ARG A 602 25.20 26.70 -27.89
CA ARG A 602 26.18 26.03 -28.78
C ARG A 602 26.12 24.52 -28.68
N ALA A 603 26.09 23.99 -27.45
CA ALA A 603 26.09 22.55 -27.22
C ALA A 603 24.77 21.88 -27.69
N GLN A 604 23.64 22.58 -27.57
CA GLN A 604 22.32 22.07 -27.90
C GLN A 604 22.22 21.53 -29.33
N VAL A 605 22.85 22.18 -30.31
CA VAL A 605 22.77 21.78 -31.72
C VAL A 605 23.29 20.36 -31.94
N ALA A 606 24.41 20.01 -31.31
CA ALA A 606 24.98 18.67 -31.42
C ALA A 606 24.16 17.64 -30.62
N TRP A 607 23.61 18.05 -29.48
CA TRP A 607 22.76 17.21 -28.64
C TRP A 607 21.45 16.82 -29.33
N ASP A 608 20.78 17.77 -29.97
CA ASP A 608 19.52 17.51 -30.67
C ASP A 608 19.71 16.55 -31.84
N ARG A 609 20.80 16.72 -32.60
CA ARG A 609 21.17 15.84 -33.73
C ARG A 609 21.44 14.39 -33.34
N LYS A 610 21.70 14.08 -32.06
CA LYS A 610 21.85 12.70 -31.60
C LYS A 610 20.54 11.90 -31.66
N GLY A 611 19.38 12.58 -31.71
CA GLY A 611 18.06 11.94 -31.68
C GLY A 611 17.80 11.17 -30.38
N GLY A 612 16.62 10.55 -30.28
CA GLY A 612 16.18 9.82 -29.10
C GLY A 612 17.17 8.74 -28.65
N ALA A 613 17.64 7.92 -29.59
CA ALA A 613 18.55 6.79 -29.34
C ALA A 613 19.90 7.21 -28.74
N GLY A 614 20.42 8.40 -29.09
CA GLY A 614 21.67 8.90 -28.52
C GLY A 614 21.49 9.60 -27.17
N ARG A 615 20.28 10.03 -26.82
CA ARG A 615 19.95 10.75 -25.58
C ARG A 615 19.50 9.82 -24.46
N GLY A 616 18.71 8.79 -24.79
CA GLY A 616 18.18 7.80 -23.84
C GLY A 616 19.22 7.17 -22.90
N PRO A 617 20.39 6.71 -23.40
CA PRO A 617 21.42 6.11 -22.55
C PRO A 617 21.95 7.03 -21.44
N VAL A 618 22.10 8.35 -21.70
CA VAL A 618 22.57 9.32 -20.69
C VAL A 618 21.53 9.50 -19.58
N LEU A 619 20.25 9.52 -19.94
CA LEU A 619 19.16 9.62 -18.96
C LEU A 619 19.07 8.35 -18.10
N ARG A 620 19.23 7.15 -18.68
CA ARG A 620 19.31 5.92 -17.88
C ARG A 620 20.52 5.90 -16.95
N ALA A 621 21.69 6.35 -17.43
CA ALA A 621 22.88 6.48 -16.59
C ALA A 621 22.67 7.45 -15.42
N MET A 622 21.91 8.54 -15.62
CA MET A 622 21.51 9.42 -14.52
C MET A 622 20.59 8.71 -13.51
N ALA A 623 19.64 7.90 -13.96
CA ALA A 623 18.79 7.11 -13.06
C ALA A 623 19.62 6.12 -12.22
N ASP A 624 20.59 5.46 -12.83
CA ASP A 624 21.48 4.53 -12.14
C ASP A 624 22.39 5.25 -11.14
N ALA A 625 22.86 6.46 -11.46
CA ALA A 625 23.66 7.28 -10.56
C ALA A 625 22.85 7.76 -9.33
N LEU A 626 21.57 8.11 -9.52
CA LEU A 626 20.65 8.46 -8.43
C LEU A 626 20.44 7.29 -7.46
N GLU A 627 20.21 6.08 -7.98
CA GLU A 627 20.04 4.90 -7.13
C GLU A 627 21.31 4.47 -6.42
N ALA A 628 22.48 4.62 -7.08
CA ALA A 628 23.77 4.34 -6.47
C ALA A 628 24.07 5.26 -5.27
N ASP A 629 23.64 6.53 -5.35
CA ASP A 629 23.84 7.54 -4.29
C ASP A 629 22.62 7.69 -3.36
N LEU A 630 21.63 6.77 -3.42
CA LEU A 630 20.34 6.88 -2.70
C LEU A 630 20.50 7.25 -1.22
N ASP A 631 21.31 6.51 -0.47
CA ASP A 631 21.44 6.72 0.98
C ASP A 631 22.02 8.11 1.31
N ARG A 632 22.96 8.61 0.49
CA ARG A 632 23.52 9.95 0.61
C ARG A 632 22.48 11.02 0.28
N LEU A 633 21.73 10.83 -0.80
CA LEU A 633 20.70 11.78 -1.24
C LEU A 633 19.57 11.88 -0.21
N VAL A 634 19.12 10.76 0.38
CA VAL A 634 18.12 10.75 1.46
C VAL A 634 18.63 11.50 2.69
N ALA A 635 19.88 11.28 3.09
CA ALA A 635 20.49 12.03 4.19
C ALA A 635 20.50 13.55 3.91
N LEU A 636 20.91 13.98 2.72
CA LEU A 636 20.91 15.39 2.34
C LEU A 636 19.50 15.97 2.27
N LEU A 637 18.53 15.26 1.69
CA LEU A 637 17.11 15.67 1.65
C LEU A 637 16.52 15.84 3.06
N SER A 638 16.88 14.96 4.00
CA SER A 638 16.43 15.09 5.39
C SER A 638 17.00 16.33 6.07
N ARG A 639 18.25 16.70 5.74
CA ARG A 639 18.93 17.86 6.32
C ARG A 639 18.52 19.18 5.69
N GLU A 640 18.46 19.25 4.37
CA GLU A 640 18.22 20.50 3.64
C GLU A 640 16.73 20.80 3.46
N ALA A 641 15.94 19.79 3.11
CA ALA A 641 14.53 19.96 2.78
C ALA A 641 13.57 19.48 3.89
N GLY A 642 14.11 18.98 5.00
CA GLY A 642 13.33 18.54 6.15
C GLY A 642 12.50 17.26 5.89
N LYS A 643 12.88 16.43 4.92
CA LYS A 643 12.12 15.23 4.53
C LYS A 643 12.37 14.03 5.43
N THR A 644 11.31 13.37 5.85
CA THR A 644 11.41 12.06 6.51
C THR A 644 12.08 11.05 5.57
N LEU A 645 12.60 9.96 6.14
CA LEU A 645 13.39 9.00 5.36
C LEU A 645 12.59 8.37 4.22
N ASN A 646 11.34 7.98 4.49
CA ASN A 646 10.47 7.40 3.47
C ASN A 646 10.10 8.41 2.38
N ASP A 647 9.91 9.69 2.74
CA ASP A 647 9.69 10.76 1.76
C ASP A 647 10.93 10.99 0.89
N GLY A 648 12.12 10.94 1.48
CA GLY A 648 13.39 11.04 0.76
C GLY A 648 13.61 9.88 -0.20
N VAL A 649 13.36 8.63 0.24
CA VAL A 649 13.45 7.44 -0.62
C VAL A 649 12.47 7.55 -1.79
N ALA A 650 11.23 7.94 -1.52
CA ALA A 650 10.22 8.12 -2.56
C ALA A 650 10.65 9.18 -3.59
N GLU A 651 11.27 10.27 -3.14
CA GLU A 651 11.74 11.33 -4.04
C GLU A 651 12.95 10.91 -4.90
N VAL A 652 13.94 10.20 -4.35
CA VAL A 652 15.06 9.67 -5.14
C VAL A 652 14.53 8.71 -6.21
N ARG A 653 13.58 7.84 -5.82
CA ARG A 653 12.92 6.90 -6.73
C ARG A 653 12.16 7.62 -7.85
N GLU A 654 11.38 8.62 -7.50
CA GLU A 654 10.64 9.45 -8.47
C GLU A 654 11.59 10.13 -9.47
N ALA A 655 12.73 10.66 -9.00
CA ALA A 655 13.77 11.23 -9.86
C ALA A 655 14.35 10.21 -10.85
N ALA A 656 14.68 9.00 -10.38
CA ALA A 656 15.19 7.92 -11.23
C ALA A 656 14.12 7.43 -12.23
N ASP A 657 12.86 7.34 -11.80
CA ASP A 657 11.75 6.96 -12.66
C ASP A 657 11.48 8.00 -13.76
N PHE A 658 11.57 9.30 -13.48
CA PHE A 658 11.51 10.35 -14.52
C PHE A 658 12.59 10.15 -15.59
N CYS A 659 13.82 9.92 -15.16
CA CYS A 659 14.95 9.68 -16.06
C CYS A 659 14.72 8.47 -16.97
N ARG A 660 14.32 7.32 -16.41
CA ARG A 660 14.07 6.10 -17.21
C ARG A 660 12.84 6.22 -18.10
N TYR A 661 11.77 6.82 -17.59
CA TYR A 661 10.55 7.01 -18.36
C TYR A 661 10.77 7.96 -19.55
N TYR A 662 11.44 9.08 -19.34
CA TYR A 662 11.74 10.01 -20.44
C TYR A 662 12.84 9.50 -21.38
N ALA A 663 13.73 8.62 -20.95
CA ALA A 663 14.63 7.90 -21.86
C ALA A 663 13.83 7.05 -22.87
N MET A 664 12.86 6.28 -22.37
CA MET A 664 11.96 5.48 -23.20
C MET A 664 11.14 6.35 -24.14
N LEU A 665 10.57 7.47 -23.65
CA LEU A 665 9.83 8.39 -24.52
C LEU A 665 10.73 9.07 -25.56
N ALA A 666 11.98 9.39 -25.22
CA ALA A 666 12.94 9.95 -26.17
C ALA A 666 13.16 9.01 -27.35
N GLU A 667 13.40 7.72 -27.07
CA GLU A 667 13.60 6.69 -28.09
C GLU A 667 12.34 6.47 -28.94
N ARG A 668 11.16 6.49 -28.32
CA ARG A 668 9.87 6.35 -29.01
C ARG A 668 9.57 7.54 -29.94
N ASP A 669 9.67 8.77 -29.43
CA ASP A 669 9.14 9.96 -30.09
C ASP A 669 10.18 10.69 -30.97
N PHE A 670 11.47 10.49 -30.70
CA PHE A 670 12.58 11.14 -31.39
C PHE A 670 13.50 10.12 -32.09
N GLY A 671 12.97 8.92 -32.38
CA GLY A 671 13.69 7.83 -33.05
C GLY A 671 13.93 8.05 -34.55
N GLY A 672 13.26 9.02 -35.17
CA GLY A 672 13.40 9.36 -36.59
C GLY A 672 12.13 9.96 -37.18
N PRO A 673 12.11 10.23 -38.50
CA PRO A 673 10.93 10.80 -39.16
C PRO A 673 9.76 9.79 -39.21
N GLN A 674 8.58 10.23 -38.79
CA GLN A 674 7.33 9.49 -38.98
C GLN A 674 6.83 9.73 -40.41
N THR A 675 6.76 8.67 -41.22
CA THR A 675 6.21 8.78 -42.58
C THR A 675 4.68 8.88 -42.51
N LEU A 676 4.15 9.93 -43.12
CA LEU A 676 2.71 10.21 -43.21
C LEU A 676 2.13 9.63 -44.50
N LYS A 677 0.83 9.34 -44.48
CA LYS A 677 0.09 8.96 -45.69
C LYS A 677 0.01 10.17 -46.63
N GLY A 678 0.38 9.98 -47.89
CA GLY A 678 0.38 11.00 -48.92
C GLY A 678 0.08 10.41 -50.31
N PRO A 679 0.07 11.25 -51.36
CA PRO A 679 -0.11 10.79 -52.73
C PRO A 679 1.08 9.95 -53.22
N VAL A 680 0.87 9.16 -54.28
CA VAL A 680 1.96 8.49 -55.01
C VAL A 680 3.00 9.52 -55.46
N GLY A 681 4.28 9.13 -55.48
CA GLY A 681 5.33 10.00 -55.98
C GLY A 681 5.71 11.14 -55.01
N GLU A 682 5.26 11.08 -53.76
CA GLU A 682 5.64 12.01 -52.68
C GLU A 682 5.89 11.25 -51.36
N ILE A 683 6.96 11.60 -50.67
CA ILE A 683 7.24 11.14 -49.30
C ILE A 683 7.02 12.30 -48.35
N ASN A 684 6.06 12.16 -47.44
CA ASN A 684 5.77 13.13 -46.40
C ASN A 684 6.23 12.59 -45.05
N GLN A 685 7.02 13.37 -44.31
CA GLN A 685 7.51 12.96 -43.00
C GLN A 685 7.31 14.06 -41.95
N LEU A 686 6.95 13.66 -40.74
CA LEU A 686 6.91 14.52 -39.56
C LEU A 686 8.09 14.19 -38.65
N VAL A 687 8.81 15.21 -38.21
CA VAL A 687 9.96 15.09 -37.31
C VAL A 687 9.76 15.97 -36.09
N LEU A 688 10.10 15.45 -34.91
CA LEU A 688 10.22 16.23 -33.68
C LEU A 688 11.69 16.58 -33.43
N HIS A 689 11.95 17.82 -33.05
CA HIS A 689 13.30 18.28 -32.67
C HIS A 689 13.24 19.25 -31.48
N GLY A 690 14.36 19.38 -30.77
CA GLY A 690 14.49 20.31 -29.65
C GLY A 690 14.22 21.75 -30.06
N ARG A 691 13.67 22.55 -29.14
CA ARG A 691 13.41 23.98 -29.34
C ARG A 691 14.67 24.82 -29.20
N GLY A 692 15.57 24.45 -28.28
CA GLY A 692 16.78 25.19 -27.99
C GLY A 692 17.12 25.16 -26.49
N VAL A 693 17.18 26.32 -25.86
CA VAL A 693 17.56 26.47 -24.45
C VAL A 693 16.32 26.61 -23.56
N PHE A 694 16.11 25.68 -22.64
CA PHE A 694 15.02 25.72 -21.66
C PHE A 694 15.47 26.25 -20.30
N ALA A 695 14.68 27.15 -19.72
CA ALA A 695 14.77 27.48 -18.31
C ALA A 695 13.91 26.51 -17.50
N CYS A 696 14.53 25.72 -16.61
CA CYS A 696 13.83 24.83 -15.68
C CYS A 696 13.89 25.45 -14.28
N ILE A 697 12.72 25.82 -13.73
CA ILE A 697 12.59 26.49 -12.44
C ILE A 697 11.78 25.58 -11.52
N SER A 698 12.42 25.07 -10.47
CA SER A 698 11.87 24.02 -9.61
C SER A 698 11.55 24.53 -8.19
N PRO A 699 10.62 23.87 -7.48
CA PRO A 699 10.23 24.23 -6.12
C PRO A 699 11.16 23.58 -5.09
N TRP A 700 11.04 23.99 -3.84
CA TRP A 700 11.81 23.46 -2.70
C TRP A 700 11.23 22.16 -2.12
N ASN A 701 9.96 21.85 -2.41
CA ASN A 701 9.25 20.76 -1.74
C ASN A 701 9.47 19.38 -2.39
N PHE A 702 9.91 19.36 -3.65
CA PHE A 702 10.51 18.20 -4.32
C PHE A 702 11.79 18.64 -5.02
N PRO A 703 12.81 18.99 -4.23
CA PRO A 703 14.00 19.68 -4.73
C PRO A 703 14.92 18.77 -5.56
N LEU A 704 14.69 17.45 -5.53
CA LEU A 704 15.39 16.48 -6.38
C LEU A 704 14.49 15.94 -7.48
N ALA A 705 13.29 15.44 -7.16
CA ALA A 705 12.43 14.75 -8.14
C ALA A 705 11.93 15.69 -9.25
N ILE A 706 11.27 16.79 -8.89
CA ILE A 706 10.71 17.74 -9.87
C ILE A 706 11.84 18.46 -10.60
N PHE A 707 12.91 18.84 -9.89
CA PHE A 707 14.13 19.41 -10.48
C PHE A 707 14.69 18.49 -11.57
N THR A 708 14.91 17.22 -11.24
CA THR A 708 15.44 16.21 -12.17
C THR A 708 14.46 15.95 -13.30
N GLY A 709 13.16 15.83 -13.02
CA GLY A 709 12.12 15.55 -14.01
C GLY A 709 11.99 16.63 -15.09
N GLN A 710 12.00 17.91 -14.70
CA GLN A 710 11.97 19.02 -15.66
C GLN A 710 13.21 19.01 -16.57
N ILE A 711 14.40 18.81 -15.99
CA ILE A 711 15.67 18.74 -16.72
C ILE A 711 15.67 17.54 -17.67
N ALA A 712 15.30 16.36 -17.17
CA ALA A 712 15.28 15.12 -17.95
C ALA A 712 14.32 15.22 -19.13
N ALA A 713 13.14 15.82 -18.98
CA ALA A 713 12.20 16.02 -20.07
C ALA A 713 12.76 16.96 -21.16
N ALA A 714 13.37 18.09 -20.75
CA ALA A 714 13.96 19.04 -21.69
C ALA A 714 15.14 18.40 -22.47
N LEU A 715 16.04 17.71 -21.76
CA LEU A 715 17.16 16.97 -22.35
C LEU A 715 16.67 15.85 -23.29
N ALA A 716 15.67 15.07 -22.86
CA ALA A 716 15.06 13.98 -23.64
C ALA A 716 14.52 14.47 -25.00
N ALA A 717 13.93 15.66 -25.02
CA ALA A 717 13.42 16.31 -26.23
C ALA A 717 14.48 17.01 -27.09
N GLY A 718 15.74 17.08 -26.63
CA GLY A 718 16.86 17.65 -27.40
C GLY A 718 17.24 19.08 -27.04
N ASN A 719 16.80 19.59 -25.91
CA ASN A 719 17.09 20.94 -25.45
C ASN A 719 18.34 20.97 -24.57
N ALA A 720 19.02 22.11 -24.48
CA ALA A 720 19.93 22.42 -23.38
C ALA A 720 19.15 23.11 -22.24
N VAL A 721 19.68 23.12 -21.03
CA VAL A 721 18.94 23.49 -19.83
C VAL A 721 19.73 24.47 -18.95
N LEU A 722 19.04 25.53 -18.51
CA LEU A 722 19.44 26.34 -17.37
C LEU A 722 18.51 26.00 -16.20
N ALA A 723 19.06 25.38 -15.17
CA ALA A 723 18.32 24.90 -14.02
C ALA A 723 18.44 25.88 -12.85
N LYS A 724 17.33 26.53 -12.49
CA LYS A 724 17.21 27.42 -11.33
C LYS A 724 16.45 26.69 -10.21
N PRO A 725 17.12 26.17 -9.18
CA PRO A 725 16.44 25.58 -8.04
C PRO A 725 15.81 26.63 -7.14
N ALA A 726 14.90 26.22 -6.26
CA ALA A 726 14.42 27.08 -5.18
C ALA A 726 15.58 27.48 -4.23
N GLU A 727 15.54 28.69 -3.69
CA GLU A 727 16.62 29.22 -2.85
C GLU A 727 16.80 28.47 -1.52
N GLN A 728 15.77 27.75 -1.06
CA GLN A 728 15.83 26.93 0.15
C GLN A 728 16.62 25.63 -0.04
N THR A 729 16.75 25.12 -1.28
CA THR A 729 17.31 23.77 -1.54
C THR A 729 18.40 23.73 -2.63
N PRO A 730 19.42 24.61 -2.59
CA PRO A 730 20.42 24.70 -3.63
C PRO A 730 21.50 23.60 -3.59
N LEU A 731 21.71 22.92 -2.45
CA LEU A 731 22.77 21.93 -2.26
C LEU A 731 22.42 20.60 -2.94
N ILE A 732 21.20 20.08 -2.73
CA ILE A 732 20.71 18.88 -3.41
C ILE A 732 20.62 19.09 -4.93
N ALA A 733 20.23 20.28 -5.38
CA ALA A 733 20.21 20.62 -6.79
C ALA A 733 21.62 20.62 -7.40
N ALA A 734 22.62 21.14 -6.68
CA ALA A 734 24.02 21.05 -7.11
C ALA A 734 24.52 19.59 -7.17
N GLU A 735 24.10 18.75 -6.24
CA GLU A 735 24.44 17.32 -6.27
C GLU A 735 23.80 16.61 -7.48
N ALA A 736 22.53 16.90 -7.78
CA ALA A 736 21.85 16.36 -8.95
C ALA A 736 22.55 16.77 -10.27
N VAL A 737 23.00 18.02 -10.39
CA VAL A 737 23.76 18.46 -11.58
C VAL A 737 25.12 17.78 -11.68
N ARG A 738 25.83 17.58 -10.55
CA ARG A 738 27.08 16.79 -10.55
C ARG A 738 26.83 15.34 -10.97
N LEU A 739 25.71 14.74 -10.56
CA LEU A 739 25.31 13.40 -10.98
C LEU A 739 25.05 13.34 -12.49
N TYR A 740 24.39 14.34 -13.08
CA TYR A 740 24.23 14.41 -14.54
C TYR A 740 25.58 14.43 -15.27
N TYR A 741 26.55 15.20 -14.79
CA TYR A 741 27.91 15.20 -15.38
C TYR A 741 28.61 13.85 -15.21
N ARG A 742 28.49 13.22 -14.03
CA ARG A 742 29.02 11.86 -13.78
C ARG A 742 28.36 10.81 -14.68
N ALA A 743 27.08 10.99 -15.03
CA ALA A 743 26.33 10.14 -15.94
C ALA A 743 26.70 10.35 -17.44
N GLY A 744 27.65 11.24 -17.73
CA GLY A 744 28.17 11.48 -19.08
C GLY A 744 27.44 12.57 -19.86
N LEU A 745 26.62 13.40 -19.21
CA LEU A 745 26.06 14.59 -19.84
C LEU A 745 27.17 15.62 -20.09
N ASP A 746 27.20 16.20 -21.29
CA ASP A 746 28.09 17.32 -21.60
C ASP A 746 27.79 18.49 -20.65
N PRO A 747 28.78 18.96 -19.87
CA PRO A 747 28.56 20.05 -18.92
C PRO A 747 28.17 21.40 -19.54
N ASP A 748 28.28 21.58 -20.85
CA ASP A 748 27.76 22.75 -21.54
C ASP A 748 26.25 22.64 -21.84
N LEU A 749 25.62 21.45 -21.73
CA LEU A 749 24.18 21.26 -21.96
C LEU A 749 23.31 21.56 -20.75
N LEU A 750 23.87 21.53 -19.55
CA LEU A 750 23.14 21.77 -18.31
C LEU A 750 23.96 22.71 -17.44
N ALA A 751 23.40 23.87 -17.14
CA ALA A 751 23.99 24.79 -16.17
C ALA A 751 23.09 24.91 -14.93
N LEU A 752 23.70 24.87 -13.74
CA LEU A 752 23.00 25.27 -12.51
C LEU A 752 23.13 26.79 -12.35
N VAL A 753 22.01 27.46 -12.11
CA VAL A 753 21.96 28.92 -11.92
C VAL A 753 21.17 29.26 -10.63
N PRO A 754 21.73 29.00 -9.43
CA PRO A 754 21.04 29.25 -8.17
C PRO A 754 20.94 30.75 -7.86
N GLY A 755 19.94 31.12 -7.06
CA GLY A 755 19.69 32.48 -6.60
C GLY A 755 18.21 32.72 -6.32
N ARG A 756 17.82 33.95 -6.01
CA ARG A 756 16.42 34.27 -5.68
C ARG A 756 15.52 34.37 -6.91
N GLY A 757 14.21 34.19 -6.70
CA GLY A 757 13.20 34.31 -7.74
C GLY A 757 13.15 35.72 -8.37
N GLU A 758 13.11 36.75 -7.52
CA GLU A 758 12.99 38.15 -7.91
C GLU A 758 14.23 38.73 -8.62
N THR A 759 15.40 38.08 -8.45
CA THR A 759 16.65 38.51 -9.08
C THR A 759 17.05 37.59 -10.24
N VAL A 760 17.48 36.37 -9.94
CA VAL A 760 18.01 35.41 -10.93
C VAL A 760 16.88 34.84 -11.78
N GLY A 761 15.78 34.42 -11.14
CA GLY A 761 14.62 33.87 -11.85
C GLY A 761 13.99 34.85 -12.84
N ALA A 762 13.74 36.09 -12.39
CA ALA A 762 13.17 37.15 -13.22
C ALA A 762 14.05 37.47 -14.45
N LYS A 763 15.37 37.57 -14.27
CA LYS A 763 16.33 37.80 -15.36
C LYS A 763 16.37 36.63 -16.35
N LEU A 764 16.38 35.39 -15.84
CA LEU A 764 16.37 34.18 -16.68
C LEU A 764 15.12 34.14 -17.56
N VAL A 765 13.94 34.34 -16.98
CA VAL A 765 12.66 34.30 -17.71
C VAL A 765 12.57 35.40 -18.77
N ALA A 766 13.06 36.61 -18.47
CA ALA A 766 13.04 37.74 -19.39
C ALA A 766 14.11 37.66 -20.50
N HIS A 767 15.07 36.75 -20.40
CA HIS A 767 16.19 36.69 -21.33
C HIS A 767 15.73 36.30 -22.75
N PRO A 768 16.12 37.05 -23.80
CA PRO A 768 15.56 36.86 -25.16
C PRO A 768 15.96 35.55 -25.84
N ARG A 769 17.01 34.87 -25.36
CA ARG A 769 17.59 33.66 -25.97
C ARG A 769 17.21 32.33 -25.28
N ILE A 770 16.20 32.33 -24.42
CA ILE A 770 15.60 31.06 -23.98
C ILE A 770 14.40 30.74 -24.88
N ASP A 771 14.21 29.45 -25.17
CA ASP A 771 13.24 28.92 -26.13
C ASP A 771 12.08 28.18 -25.45
N GLY A 772 12.06 28.16 -24.12
CA GLY A 772 10.99 27.60 -23.30
C GLY A 772 11.21 27.79 -21.81
N VAL A 773 10.13 27.72 -21.03
CA VAL A 773 10.17 27.71 -19.57
C VAL A 773 9.36 26.54 -19.04
N ALA A 774 9.98 25.71 -18.19
CA ALA A 774 9.30 24.75 -17.35
C ALA A 774 9.38 25.25 -15.90
N PHE A 775 8.23 25.48 -15.28
CA PHE A 775 8.10 26.03 -13.94
C PHE A 775 7.22 25.13 -13.08
N THR A 776 7.63 24.94 -11.84
CA THR A 776 6.76 24.39 -10.81
C THR A 776 6.88 25.21 -9.53
N GLY A 777 5.76 25.68 -8.99
CA GLY A 777 5.74 26.55 -7.81
C GLY A 777 4.39 27.24 -7.59
N GLY A 778 4.37 28.36 -6.87
CA GLY A 778 3.11 29.06 -6.55
C GLY A 778 2.41 29.68 -7.77
N THR A 779 1.07 29.72 -7.73
CA THR A 779 0.22 30.27 -8.81
C THR A 779 0.49 31.75 -9.08
N ASP A 780 0.78 32.54 -8.04
CA ASP A 780 1.12 33.97 -8.18
C ASP A 780 2.44 34.15 -8.96
N THR A 781 3.44 33.33 -8.66
CA THR A 781 4.73 33.33 -9.37
C THR A 781 4.55 32.88 -10.82
N ALA A 782 3.76 31.83 -11.09
CA ALA A 782 3.46 31.40 -12.46
C ALA A 782 2.78 32.52 -13.27
N THR A 783 1.85 33.25 -12.64
CA THR A 783 1.17 34.39 -13.27
C THR A 783 2.15 35.52 -13.59
N ALA A 784 3.08 35.83 -12.69
CA ALA A 784 4.12 36.83 -12.92
C ALA A 784 5.08 36.41 -14.06
N ILE A 785 5.50 35.15 -14.09
CA ILE A 785 6.32 34.58 -15.17
C ILE A 785 5.58 34.68 -16.51
N ASN A 786 4.30 34.28 -16.57
CA ASN A 786 3.51 34.34 -17.80
C ASN A 786 3.42 35.77 -18.36
N ARG A 787 3.18 36.77 -17.49
CA ARG A 787 3.17 38.19 -17.90
C ARG A 787 4.53 38.65 -18.41
N SER A 788 5.62 38.24 -17.75
CA SER A 788 6.99 38.54 -18.20
C SER A 788 7.27 37.93 -19.57
N LEU A 789 6.88 36.66 -19.78
CA LEU A 789 7.03 35.96 -21.05
C LEU A 789 6.23 36.63 -22.17
N ALA A 790 4.99 37.04 -21.90
CA ALA A 790 4.15 37.74 -22.87
C ALA A 790 4.69 39.14 -23.23
N ALA A 791 5.44 39.78 -22.34
CA ALA A 791 6.05 41.09 -22.56
C ALA A 791 7.40 41.03 -23.31
N ARG A 792 7.97 39.83 -23.53
CA ARG A 792 9.26 39.68 -24.20
C ARG A 792 9.19 40.06 -25.68
N PRO A 793 10.26 40.67 -26.23
CA PRO A 793 10.43 40.75 -27.67
C PRO A 793 10.82 39.38 -28.23
N GLY A 794 10.33 39.03 -29.42
CA GLY A 794 10.69 37.82 -30.14
C GLY A 794 9.61 36.72 -30.14
N PRO A 795 10.00 35.45 -30.32
CA PRO A 795 9.05 34.33 -30.40
C PRO A 795 8.23 34.14 -29.13
N ILE A 796 6.97 33.73 -29.29
CA ILE A 796 6.16 33.23 -28.18
C ILE A 796 6.67 31.82 -27.84
N ILE A 797 7.32 31.70 -26.70
CA ILE A 797 7.90 30.42 -26.25
C ILE A 797 6.90 29.62 -25.42
N PRO A 798 6.98 28.28 -25.40
CA PRO A 798 6.19 27.45 -24.50
C PRO A 798 6.47 27.78 -23.03
N PHE A 799 5.39 27.84 -22.26
CA PHE A 799 5.41 27.89 -20.81
C PHE A 799 4.67 26.67 -20.28
N ILE A 800 5.36 25.83 -19.51
CA ILE A 800 4.78 24.72 -18.75
C ILE A 800 4.80 25.17 -17.30
N ALA A 801 3.63 25.30 -16.69
CA ALA A 801 3.50 25.72 -15.30
C ALA A 801 2.65 24.71 -14.54
N GLU A 802 3.26 24.04 -13.56
CA GLU A 802 2.54 23.19 -12.60
C GLU A 802 2.48 23.94 -11.26
N THR A 803 1.28 24.13 -10.73
CA THR A 803 1.04 25.03 -9.58
C THR A 803 0.33 24.33 -8.43
N GLY A 804 -0.14 25.10 -7.45
CA GLY A 804 -0.78 24.58 -6.22
C GLY A 804 -2.16 23.97 -6.45
N GLY A 805 -2.75 23.45 -5.37
CA GLY A 805 -4.07 22.82 -5.40
C GLY A 805 -4.90 23.08 -4.14
N LEU A 806 -6.21 23.23 -4.31
CA LEU A 806 -7.20 23.07 -3.24
C LEU A 806 -7.80 21.67 -3.31
N ASN A 807 -7.03 20.72 -2.80
CA ASN A 807 -7.33 19.29 -2.95
C ASN A 807 -8.39 18.85 -1.94
N GLY A 808 -9.50 18.33 -2.47
CA GLY A 808 -10.62 17.79 -1.69
C GLY A 808 -10.58 16.26 -1.60
N MET A 809 -11.16 15.70 -0.54
CA MET A 809 -11.49 14.28 -0.45
C MET A 809 -12.94 14.09 0.00
N PHE A 810 -13.74 13.36 -0.77
CA PHE A 810 -15.13 13.05 -0.43
C PHE A 810 -15.24 11.64 0.12
N VAL A 811 -15.90 11.51 1.26
CA VAL A 811 -16.17 10.23 1.92
C VAL A 811 -17.68 10.00 1.92
N ASP A 812 -18.13 8.77 1.74
CA ASP A 812 -19.50 8.36 2.00
C ASP A 812 -19.61 7.42 3.22
N THR A 813 -20.83 7.02 3.60
CA THR A 813 -21.09 6.16 4.76
C THR A 813 -20.65 4.70 4.54
N THR A 814 -20.30 4.30 3.31
CA THR A 814 -19.86 2.94 2.99
C THR A 814 -18.35 2.74 3.14
N ALA A 815 -17.60 3.83 3.23
CA ALA A 815 -16.15 3.81 3.36
C ALA A 815 -15.69 3.10 4.65
N LEU A 816 -14.58 2.36 4.57
CA LEU A 816 -13.95 1.78 5.74
C LEU A 816 -13.25 2.88 6.55
N LYS A 817 -13.80 3.20 7.73
CA LYS A 817 -13.34 4.27 8.63
C LYS A 817 -11.83 4.23 8.86
N GLU A 818 -11.29 3.08 9.20
CA GLU A 818 -9.87 2.88 9.51
C GLU A 818 -8.97 3.24 8.32
N GLN A 819 -9.38 2.84 7.11
CA GLN A 819 -8.63 3.17 5.90
C GLN A 819 -8.71 4.66 5.57
N VAL A 820 -9.88 5.29 5.75
CA VAL A 820 -10.02 6.74 5.60
C VAL A 820 -9.10 7.48 6.56
N ILE A 821 -8.99 7.04 7.82
CA ILE A 821 -8.07 7.63 8.80
C ILE A 821 -6.63 7.55 8.29
N ASP A 822 -6.17 6.36 7.92
CA ASP A 822 -4.80 6.14 7.45
C ASP A 822 -4.48 7.03 6.24
N ASP A 823 -5.37 7.04 5.24
CA ASP A 823 -5.18 7.78 3.99
C ASP A 823 -5.29 9.30 4.17
N VAL A 824 -6.15 9.79 5.08
CA VAL A 824 -6.26 11.21 5.43
C VAL A 824 -5.03 11.69 6.19
N ILE A 825 -4.56 10.94 7.19
CA ILE A 825 -3.36 11.29 7.96
C ILE A 825 -2.16 11.39 7.01
N LEU A 826 -1.96 10.38 6.17
CA LEU A 826 -0.88 10.36 5.19
C LEU A 826 -1.01 11.52 4.19
N SER A 827 -2.20 11.76 3.65
CA SER A 827 -2.40 12.78 2.61
C SER A 827 -2.29 14.22 3.13
N ALA A 828 -2.73 14.49 4.37
CA ALA A 828 -2.76 15.84 4.93
C ALA A 828 -1.43 16.21 5.61
N PHE A 829 -0.78 15.25 6.27
CA PHE A 829 0.35 15.52 7.15
C PHE A 829 1.68 14.92 6.67
N GLY A 830 1.66 13.97 5.72
CA GLY A 830 2.88 13.47 5.08
C GLY A 830 3.71 14.62 4.48
N SER A 831 5.03 14.59 4.68
CA SER A 831 5.96 15.69 4.37
C SER A 831 5.54 17.04 4.97
N SER A 832 4.94 17.02 6.17
CA SER A 832 4.38 18.20 6.84
C SER A 832 3.34 18.95 6.00
N GLY A 833 2.57 18.22 5.19
CA GLY A 833 1.57 18.80 4.28
C GLY A 833 2.17 19.66 3.15
N GLN A 834 3.49 19.60 2.94
CA GLN A 834 4.21 20.38 1.93
C GLN A 834 4.26 19.68 0.56
N ARG A 835 3.16 19.02 0.18
CA ARG A 835 2.98 18.44 -1.16
C ARG A 835 1.92 19.25 -1.88
N CYS A 836 2.12 19.54 -3.17
CA CYS A 836 1.06 20.16 -3.98
C CYS A 836 -0.20 19.27 -4.03
N SER A 837 -0.04 17.95 -3.92
CA SER A 837 -1.12 16.96 -3.82
C SER A 837 -1.69 16.76 -2.41
N ALA A 838 -1.21 17.47 -1.38
CA ALA A 838 -1.65 17.22 -0.01
C ALA A 838 -3.13 17.54 0.18
N LEU A 839 -3.81 16.74 1.00
CA LEU A 839 -5.23 16.90 1.30
C LEU A 839 -5.45 18.19 2.09
N ARG A 840 -6.31 19.08 1.56
CA ARG A 840 -6.62 20.37 2.19
C ARG A 840 -7.99 20.34 2.86
N LEU A 841 -9.00 19.81 2.16
CA LEU A 841 -10.38 19.70 2.64
C LEU A 841 -10.89 18.26 2.59
N LEU A 842 -11.33 17.75 3.73
CA LEU A 842 -12.05 16.48 3.85
C LEU A 842 -13.55 16.74 3.98
N TYR A 843 -14.35 16.14 3.10
CA TYR A 843 -15.82 16.20 3.13
C TYR A 843 -16.37 14.89 3.67
N VAL A 844 -17.05 14.96 4.82
CA VAL A 844 -17.57 13.77 5.52
C VAL A 844 -19.07 13.90 5.73
N PRO A 845 -19.88 12.84 5.53
CA PRO A 845 -21.30 12.89 5.83
C PRO A 845 -21.54 13.15 7.32
N HIS A 846 -22.60 13.87 7.67
CA HIS A 846 -22.95 14.14 9.07
C HIS A 846 -22.95 12.89 9.96
N ASP A 847 -23.51 11.78 9.46
CA ASP A 847 -23.70 10.54 10.21
C ASP A 847 -22.39 9.81 10.52
N ALA A 848 -21.35 9.97 9.68
CA ALA A 848 -20.05 9.32 9.85
C ALA A 848 -18.99 10.24 10.47
N ALA A 849 -19.24 11.55 10.50
CA ALA A 849 -18.23 12.55 10.80
C ALA A 849 -17.70 12.47 12.24
N ASP A 850 -18.53 12.26 13.27
CA ASP A 850 -18.06 12.24 14.65
C ASP A 850 -17.06 11.10 14.92
N ALA A 851 -17.42 9.87 14.51
CA ALA A 851 -16.55 8.71 14.69
C ALA A 851 -15.24 8.84 13.90
N LEU A 852 -15.31 9.38 12.68
CA LEU A 852 -14.11 9.61 11.86
C LEU A 852 -13.22 10.69 12.46
N ILE A 853 -13.80 11.81 12.91
CA ILE A 853 -13.07 12.91 13.54
C ILE A 853 -12.36 12.43 14.82
N GLU A 854 -13.02 11.65 15.68
CA GLU A 854 -12.37 11.10 16.87
C GLU A 854 -11.21 10.16 16.52
N GLY A 855 -11.38 9.32 15.50
CA GLY A 855 -10.29 8.50 14.97
C GLY A 855 -9.10 9.33 14.44
N LEU A 856 -9.38 10.39 13.67
CA LEU A 856 -8.35 11.31 13.15
C LEU A 856 -7.60 12.04 14.26
N LYS A 857 -8.29 12.49 15.32
CA LYS A 857 -7.65 13.14 16.48
C LYS A 857 -6.66 12.18 17.14
N GLY A 858 -7.09 10.93 17.39
CA GLY A 858 -6.25 9.93 18.04
C GLY A 858 -5.08 9.48 17.16
N ALA A 859 -5.30 9.33 15.85
CA ALA A 859 -4.25 8.96 14.91
C ALA A 859 -3.21 10.07 14.75
N LEU A 860 -3.64 11.34 14.74
CA LEU A 860 -2.72 12.48 14.76
C LEU A 860 -1.91 12.54 16.05
N ALA A 861 -2.54 12.27 17.20
CA ALA A 861 -1.86 12.23 18.49
C ALA A 861 -0.81 11.10 18.58
N ALA A 862 -0.92 10.07 17.74
CA ALA A 862 0.04 8.98 17.65
C ALA A 862 1.23 9.26 16.73
N GLN A 863 1.26 10.39 16.01
CA GLN A 863 2.37 10.80 15.14
C GLN A 863 3.49 11.45 15.95
N VAL A 864 4.73 11.23 15.50
CA VAL A 864 5.94 11.85 16.06
C VAL A 864 6.35 13.03 15.18
N VAL A 865 6.34 14.22 15.79
CA VAL A 865 6.88 15.45 15.18
C VAL A 865 8.32 15.63 15.66
N GLY A 866 9.30 15.69 14.75
CA GLY A 866 10.71 15.57 15.16
C GLY A 866 11.76 15.87 14.08
N ASP A 867 13.00 15.45 14.35
CA ASP A 867 14.12 15.53 13.39
C ASP A 867 13.83 14.55 12.25
N PRO A 868 13.66 15.03 11.01
CA PRO A 868 13.31 14.17 9.87
C PRO A 868 14.39 13.13 9.50
N SER A 869 15.60 13.25 10.04
CA SER A 869 16.67 12.26 9.88
C SER A 869 16.57 11.07 10.85
N ASP A 870 15.73 11.16 11.89
CA ASP A 870 15.40 10.07 12.80
C ASP A 870 14.35 9.15 12.16
N PRO A 871 14.58 7.82 12.08
CA PRO A 871 13.60 6.88 11.52
C PRO A 871 12.23 6.89 12.22
N SER A 872 12.15 7.33 13.48
CA SER A 872 10.90 7.41 14.25
C SER A 872 10.07 8.67 13.99
N THR A 873 10.59 9.63 13.22
CA THR A 873 9.85 10.87 12.90
C THR A 873 8.87 10.65 11.75
N ASP A 874 7.61 10.99 11.95
CA ASP A 874 6.57 10.95 10.91
C ASP A 874 6.37 12.30 10.23
N ILE A 875 6.55 13.39 10.98
CA ILE A 875 6.27 14.75 10.52
C ILE A 875 7.48 15.65 10.86
N GLY A 876 8.08 16.23 9.83
CA GLY A 876 9.25 17.11 9.94
C GLY A 876 8.90 18.60 10.07
N PRO A 877 9.89 19.50 9.92
CA PRO A 877 9.67 20.94 9.90
C PRO A 877 8.99 21.41 8.62
N VAL A 878 8.42 22.62 8.67
CA VAL A 878 8.16 23.38 7.45
C VAL A 878 9.46 24.04 6.96
N ILE A 879 9.54 24.40 5.69
CA ILE A 879 10.82 24.70 5.05
C ILE A 879 11.54 25.94 5.62
N ASP A 880 10.81 27.00 5.97
CA ASP A 880 11.40 28.26 6.40
C ASP A 880 10.47 29.06 7.33
N ALA A 881 10.97 30.21 7.80
CA ALA A 881 10.26 31.11 8.69
C ALA A 881 9.00 31.72 8.05
N ASP A 882 9.02 32.00 6.75
CA ASP A 882 7.90 32.62 6.03
C ASP A 882 6.73 31.62 5.89
N ALA A 883 7.05 30.37 5.56
CA ALA A 883 6.07 29.27 5.56
C ALA A 883 5.44 29.10 6.96
N LYS A 884 6.26 29.10 8.02
CA LYS A 884 5.77 29.00 9.40
C LYS A 884 4.86 30.19 9.76
N ALA A 885 5.26 31.42 9.45
CA ALA A 885 4.49 32.62 9.74
C ALA A 885 3.13 32.64 9.00
N MET A 886 3.10 32.18 7.75
CA MET A 886 1.87 32.03 6.98
C MET A 886 0.90 31.04 7.65
N LEU A 887 1.42 29.91 8.12
CA LEU A 887 0.62 28.89 8.82
C LEU A 887 0.13 29.38 10.18
N GLU A 888 0.94 30.11 10.94
CA GLU A 888 0.54 30.72 12.21
C GLU A 888 -0.54 31.78 12.01
N ALA A 889 -0.45 32.60 10.95
CA ALA A 889 -1.49 33.57 10.61
C ALA A 889 -2.81 32.88 10.22
N HIS A 890 -2.75 31.78 9.46
CA HIS A 890 -3.94 31.00 9.13
C HIS A 890 -4.54 30.30 10.35
N LEU A 891 -3.71 29.76 11.24
CA LEU A 891 -4.15 29.17 12.50
C LEU A 891 -4.93 30.19 13.35
N LYS A 892 -4.42 31.42 13.45
CA LYS A 892 -5.11 32.50 14.18
C LYS A 892 -6.48 32.83 13.58
N ARG A 893 -6.63 32.77 12.25
CA ARG A 893 -7.93 32.92 11.58
C ARG A 893 -8.85 31.73 11.88
N LEU A 894 -8.32 30.51 11.91
CA LEU A 894 -9.11 29.33 12.26
C LEU A 894 -9.63 29.39 13.70
N GLU A 895 -8.85 29.95 14.64
CA GLU A 895 -9.28 30.15 16.03
C GLU A 895 -10.47 31.11 16.17
N SER A 896 -10.69 32.01 15.21
CA SER A 896 -11.85 32.93 15.21
C SER A 896 -13.04 32.40 14.41
N ASP A 897 -12.78 31.72 13.28
CA ASP A 897 -13.81 31.45 12.26
C ASP A 897 -14.19 29.97 12.14
N ALA A 898 -13.46 29.07 12.83
CA ALA A 898 -13.58 27.62 12.73
C ALA A 898 -13.39 26.97 14.11
N ARG A 899 -13.53 25.65 14.18
CA ARG A 899 -13.28 24.89 15.41
C ARG A 899 -11.99 24.09 15.28
N ILE A 900 -10.98 24.39 16.09
CA ILE A 900 -9.79 23.53 16.19
C ILE A 900 -10.19 22.22 16.88
N ILE A 901 -10.09 21.11 16.16
CA ILE A 901 -10.50 19.78 16.64
C ILE A 901 -9.33 19.07 17.32
N ALA A 902 -8.15 19.13 16.71
CA ALA A 902 -6.92 18.57 17.27
C ALA A 902 -5.71 19.37 16.82
N ARG A 903 -4.69 19.35 17.68
CA ARG A 903 -3.37 19.91 17.40
C ARG A 903 -2.33 19.02 18.06
N ALA A 904 -1.36 18.56 17.28
CA ALA A 904 -0.30 17.70 17.80
C ALA A 904 0.63 18.47 18.76
N ALA A 905 1.25 17.75 19.70
CA ALA A 905 2.25 18.32 20.60
C ALA A 905 3.58 18.53 19.86
N LEU A 906 4.23 19.66 20.11
CA LEU A 906 5.60 19.88 19.63
C LEU A 906 6.61 19.34 20.65
N PRO A 907 7.74 18.77 20.19
CA PRO A 907 8.81 18.34 21.08
C PRO A 907 9.50 19.53 21.76
N ALA A 908 10.23 19.25 22.85
CA ALA A 908 11.09 20.25 23.47
C ALA A 908 12.17 20.72 22.47
N GLY A 909 12.44 22.03 22.43
CA GLY A 909 13.40 22.63 21.50
C GLY A 909 12.85 22.88 20.09
N ALA A 910 11.53 22.78 19.89
CA ALA A 910 10.89 23.07 18.60
C ALA A 910 11.06 24.52 18.10
N ASP A 911 11.49 25.43 18.97
CA ASP A 911 11.83 26.82 18.68
C ASP A 911 13.16 27.00 17.96
N LYS A 912 14.04 25.98 17.95
CA LYS A 912 15.33 26.02 17.24
C LYS A 912 15.19 26.09 15.71
N GLY A 913 14.04 25.67 15.20
CA GLY A 913 13.76 25.66 13.78
C GLY A 913 12.32 25.96 13.45
N HIS A 914 11.89 25.43 12.31
CA HIS A 914 10.63 25.75 11.68
C HIS A 914 9.60 24.63 11.88
N LEU A 915 9.56 24.02 13.07
CA LEU A 915 8.48 23.10 13.41
C LEU A 915 7.15 23.85 13.56
N PHE A 916 6.10 23.31 12.94
CA PHE A 916 4.72 23.75 13.09
C PHE A 916 3.86 22.57 13.53
N ALA A 917 2.97 22.79 14.50
CA ALA A 917 2.13 21.73 15.06
C ALA A 917 1.02 21.32 14.07
N PRO A 918 1.01 20.08 13.57
CA PRO A 918 -0.08 19.57 12.73
C PRO A 918 -1.44 19.82 13.37
N THR A 919 -2.39 20.31 12.57
CA THR A 919 -3.68 20.81 13.07
C THR A 919 -4.83 20.25 12.22
N ILE A 920 -5.92 19.85 12.88
CA ILE A 920 -7.20 19.50 12.27
C ILE A 920 -8.22 20.55 12.72
N ALA A 921 -8.90 21.19 11.78
CA ALA A 921 -9.94 22.17 12.05
C ALA A 921 -11.24 21.83 11.32
N GLU A 922 -12.38 21.96 12.00
CA GLU A 922 -13.71 21.86 11.41
C GLU A 922 -14.14 23.23 10.88
N VAL A 923 -14.43 23.30 9.58
CA VAL A 923 -14.78 24.56 8.90
C VAL A 923 -16.28 24.65 8.61
N PRO A 924 -16.86 25.86 8.66
CA PRO A 924 -18.31 26.02 8.58
C PRO A 924 -18.89 25.86 7.16
N THR A 925 -18.07 26.03 6.12
CA THR A 925 -18.53 25.98 4.72
C THR A 925 -17.61 25.14 3.84
N PRO A 926 -18.14 24.50 2.80
CA PRO A 926 -17.37 23.60 1.93
C PRO A 926 -16.35 24.31 1.03
N ASP A 927 -16.44 25.62 0.92
CA ASP A 927 -15.54 26.50 0.19
C ASP A 927 -14.70 27.39 1.12
N TYR A 928 -14.58 27.08 2.41
CA TYR A 928 -13.91 27.95 3.40
C TYR A 928 -12.52 28.46 2.96
N LEU A 929 -11.73 27.64 2.25
CA LEU A 929 -10.44 28.05 1.69
C LEU A 929 -10.62 28.77 0.35
N GLU A 930 -10.15 30.01 0.29
CA GLU A 930 -10.09 30.80 -0.96
C GLU A 930 -8.83 30.52 -1.78
N ARG A 931 -7.74 30.16 -1.10
CA ARG A 931 -6.42 29.87 -1.68
C ARG A 931 -5.73 28.77 -0.89
N GLU A 932 -4.69 28.19 -1.48
CA GLU A 932 -3.91 27.15 -0.83
C GLU A 932 -3.23 27.64 0.46
N VAL A 933 -3.25 26.77 1.48
CA VAL A 933 -2.48 26.91 2.72
C VAL A 933 -1.48 25.76 2.75
N PHE A 934 -0.22 26.06 2.43
CA PHE A 934 0.81 25.06 2.17
C PHE A 934 1.50 24.55 3.45
N GLY A 935 0.84 23.64 4.18
CA GLY A 935 1.39 23.03 5.39
C GLY A 935 0.45 22.03 6.05
N PRO A 936 0.76 21.57 7.27
CA PRO A 936 0.09 20.43 7.90
C PRO A 936 -1.19 20.88 8.62
N ILE A 937 -2.15 21.44 7.87
CA ILE A 937 -3.45 21.85 8.37
C ILE A 937 -4.55 21.18 7.53
N LEU A 938 -5.27 20.23 8.15
CA LEU A 938 -6.44 19.59 7.56
C LEU A 938 -7.71 20.37 7.93
N HIS A 939 -8.53 20.67 6.93
CA HIS A 939 -9.86 21.24 7.13
C HIS A 939 -10.91 20.15 6.93
N VAL A 940 -11.85 20.02 7.84
CA VAL A 940 -12.95 19.05 7.77
C VAL A 940 -14.26 19.81 7.60
N CYS A 941 -15.02 19.45 6.58
CA CYS A 941 -16.35 20.00 6.32
C CYS A 941 -17.36 18.86 6.34
N ARG A 942 -18.43 19.01 7.13
CA ARG A 942 -19.56 18.08 7.09
C ARG A 942 -20.47 18.42 5.93
N TYR A 943 -21.06 17.41 5.30
CA TYR A 943 -22.06 17.63 4.26
C TYR A 943 -23.24 16.65 4.36
N GLU A 944 -24.37 17.05 3.78
CA GLU A 944 -25.52 16.17 3.56
C GLU A 944 -25.34 15.43 2.23
N PRO A 945 -25.40 14.08 2.18
CA PRO A 945 -25.27 13.32 0.93
C PRO A 945 -26.24 13.78 -0.18
N SER A 946 -27.47 14.17 0.19
CA SER A 946 -28.47 14.73 -0.74
C SER A 946 -28.04 16.04 -1.41
N ARG A 947 -27.08 16.76 -0.82
CA ARG A 947 -26.52 18.02 -1.32
C ARG A 947 -25.13 17.87 -1.92
N LEU A 948 -24.70 16.64 -2.24
CA LEU A 948 -23.38 16.36 -2.82
C LEU A 948 -23.05 17.31 -3.97
N ARG A 949 -23.99 17.52 -4.90
CA ARG A 949 -23.81 18.42 -6.05
C ARG A 949 -23.52 19.85 -5.63
N GLU A 950 -24.24 20.40 -4.64
CA GLU A 950 -24.01 21.74 -4.14
C GLU A 950 -22.62 21.86 -3.50
N THR A 951 -22.27 20.92 -2.63
CA THR A 951 -20.98 20.86 -1.92
C THR A 951 -19.80 20.76 -2.89
N ALA A 952 -19.87 19.81 -3.83
CA ALA A 952 -18.84 19.60 -4.84
C ALA A 952 -18.68 20.81 -5.77
N SER A 953 -19.79 21.43 -6.19
CA SER A 953 -19.74 22.62 -7.05
C SER A 953 -19.05 23.80 -6.37
N LYS A 954 -19.19 23.95 -5.05
CA LYS A 954 -18.53 25.01 -4.27
C LYS A 954 -17.00 24.84 -4.25
N LEU A 955 -16.50 23.60 -4.13
CA LEU A 955 -15.07 23.33 -4.29
C LEU A 955 -14.61 23.60 -5.72
N ALA A 956 -15.34 23.10 -6.72
CA ALA A 956 -15.03 23.28 -8.13
C ALA A 956 -14.94 24.78 -8.52
N ALA A 957 -15.82 25.62 -7.96
CA ALA A 957 -15.85 27.05 -8.21
C ALA A 957 -14.58 27.80 -7.73
N ARG A 958 -13.73 27.19 -6.90
CA ARG A 958 -12.43 27.76 -6.52
C ARG A 958 -11.41 27.76 -7.67
N GLY A 959 -11.67 27.01 -8.75
CA GLY A 959 -10.90 27.05 -9.98
C GLY A 959 -9.55 26.31 -9.96
N TYR A 960 -9.21 25.66 -8.85
CA TYR A 960 -8.12 24.67 -8.80
C TYR A 960 -8.60 23.31 -9.32
N GLY A 961 -7.66 22.44 -9.67
CA GLY A 961 -7.98 21.11 -10.20
C GLY A 961 -6.77 20.19 -10.25
N LEU A 962 -6.09 19.99 -9.11
CA LEU A 962 -4.88 19.16 -9.03
C LEU A 962 -5.21 17.71 -8.62
N THR A 963 -5.48 17.45 -7.34
CA THR A 963 -5.83 16.11 -6.85
C THR A 963 -7.19 16.06 -6.16
N LEU A 964 -7.92 14.96 -6.36
CA LEU A 964 -9.21 14.67 -5.75
C LEU A 964 -9.21 13.26 -5.15
N GLY A 965 -9.63 13.13 -3.90
CA GLY A 965 -9.83 11.84 -3.24
C GLY A 965 -11.30 11.45 -3.18
N VAL A 966 -11.59 10.16 -3.30
CA VAL A 966 -12.90 9.60 -3.00
C VAL A 966 -12.76 8.31 -2.21
N HIS A 967 -13.45 8.21 -1.08
CA HIS A 967 -13.62 6.95 -0.34
C HIS A 967 -15.07 6.52 -0.37
N SER A 968 -15.34 5.42 -1.06
CA SER A 968 -16.66 4.83 -1.24
C SER A 968 -16.57 3.44 -1.84
N ARG A 969 -17.54 2.58 -1.54
CA ARG A 969 -17.75 1.28 -2.19
C ARG A 969 -18.79 1.33 -3.30
N ILE A 970 -19.46 2.47 -3.46
CA ILE A 970 -20.47 2.77 -4.46
C ILE A 970 -19.73 3.43 -5.63
N GLU A 971 -19.57 2.71 -6.73
CA GLU A 971 -18.83 3.19 -7.90
C GLU A 971 -19.50 4.43 -8.49
N ALA A 972 -20.83 4.45 -8.52
CA ALA A 972 -21.61 5.59 -9.00
C ALA A 972 -21.36 6.88 -8.18
N PHE A 973 -21.08 6.77 -6.87
CA PHE A 973 -20.72 7.93 -6.06
C PHE A 973 -19.35 8.47 -6.46
N ALA A 974 -18.36 7.60 -6.64
CA ALA A 974 -17.02 8.02 -7.07
C ALA A 974 -17.04 8.67 -8.46
N GLU A 975 -17.80 8.11 -9.40
CA GLU A 975 -18.01 8.69 -10.73
C GLU A 975 -18.75 10.04 -10.68
N GLU A 976 -19.76 10.18 -9.81
CA GLU A 976 -20.48 11.45 -9.64
C GLU A 976 -19.55 12.53 -9.09
N VAL A 977 -18.77 12.23 -8.04
CA VAL A 977 -17.80 13.18 -7.47
C VAL A 977 -16.74 13.58 -8.49
N ALA A 978 -16.16 12.61 -9.20
CA ALA A 978 -15.13 12.87 -10.21
C ALA A 978 -15.65 13.71 -11.39
N ARG A 979 -16.94 13.63 -11.70
CA ARG A 979 -17.59 14.44 -12.74
C ARG A 979 -17.89 15.87 -12.27
N LEU A 980 -18.20 16.04 -10.98
CA LEU A 980 -18.59 17.31 -10.39
C LEU A 980 -17.40 18.20 -10.02
N VAL A 981 -16.26 17.59 -9.64
CA VAL A 981 -15.06 18.32 -9.21
C VAL A 981 -13.95 18.14 -10.26
N PRO A 982 -13.60 19.20 -11.00
CA PRO A 982 -12.46 19.18 -11.91
C PRO A 982 -11.17 18.83 -11.18
N ALA A 983 -10.44 17.83 -11.66
CA ALA A 983 -9.15 17.43 -11.10
C ALA A 983 -8.32 16.66 -12.12
N GLY A 984 -7.04 17.01 -12.24
CA GLY A 984 -6.13 16.28 -13.10
C GLY A 984 -5.84 14.85 -12.61
N ASN A 985 -5.86 14.62 -11.29
CA ASN A 985 -5.59 13.31 -10.69
C ASN A 985 -6.68 12.93 -9.69
N VAL A 986 -7.45 11.89 -9.97
CA VAL A 986 -8.49 11.35 -9.08
C VAL A 986 -7.99 10.04 -8.47
N TYR A 987 -8.12 9.90 -7.15
CA TYR A 987 -7.72 8.71 -6.39
C TYR A 987 -8.92 8.15 -5.62
N ILE A 988 -9.22 6.87 -5.82
CA ILE A 988 -10.37 6.19 -5.20
C ILE A 988 -9.85 5.15 -4.21
N ASN A 989 -10.36 5.19 -2.97
CA ASN A 989 -10.05 4.27 -1.87
C ASN A 989 -8.55 4.13 -1.58
N ARG A 990 -7.83 5.26 -1.59
CA ARG A 990 -6.41 5.39 -1.22
C ARG A 990 -6.06 6.86 -0.96
N SER A 991 -4.88 7.09 -0.37
CA SER A 991 -4.27 8.41 -0.29
C SER A 991 -4.12 9.09 -1.67
N ILE A 992 -4.17 10.42 -1.65
CA ILE A 992 -4.14 11.29 -2.86
C ILE A 992 -2.73 11.77 -3.22
N ILE A 993 -1.69 11.21 -2.59
CA ILE A 993 -0.30 11.62 -2.74
C ILE A 993 0.54 10.50 -3.37
N GLY A 994 1.78 10.85 -3.76
CA GLY A 994 2.76 9.88 -4.27
C GLY A 994 2.38 9.33 -5.65
N ALA A 995 2.04 10.23 -6.58
CA ALA A 995 1.82 9.86 -7.97
C ALA A 995 3.08 9.22 -8.55
N VAL A 996 2.93 8.07 -9.21
CA VAL A 996 4.07 7.32 -9.75
C VAL A 996 4.24 7.64 -11.23
N VAL A 997 5.45 8.03 -11.63
CA VAL A 997 5.82 8.36 -13.02
C VAL A 997 5.44 7.22 -13.97
N GLY A 998 4.76 7.55 -15.06
CA GLY A 998 4.29 6.59 -16.05
C GLY A 998 3.08 5.73 -15.63
N VAL A 999 2.61 5.86 -14.38
CA VAL A 999 1.45 5.11 -13.85
C VAL A 999 0.29 6.06 -13.52
N GLN A 1000 0.55 7.12 -12.77
CA GLN A 1000 -0.39 8.23 -12.55
C GLN A 1000 0.23 9.54 -13.05
N PRO A 1001 0.24 9.80 -14.37
CA PRO A 1001 0.72 11.06 -14.92
C PRO A 1001 0.17 12.27 -14.14
N PHE A 1002 1.08 13.06 -13.59
CA PHE A 1002 0.74 14.04 -12.56
C PHE A 1002 0.69 15.45 -13.13
N GLY A 1003 -0.35 16.20 -12.76
CA GLY A 1003 -0.53 17.59 -13.15
C GLY A 1003 -1.99 17.98 -13.18
N GLY A 1004 -2.27 19.24 -12.94
CA GLY A 1004 -3.63 19.75 -12.78
C GLY A 1004 -4.18 20.48 -14.00
N GLU A 1005 -5.34 21.10 -13.81
CA GLU A 1005 -5.94 22.05 -14.74
C GLU A 1005 -6.41 23.32 -14.00
N GLY A 1006 -6.89 24.32 -14.74
CA GLY A 1006 -7.30 25.61 -14.17
C GLY A 1006 -6.14 26.33 -13.48
N LEU A 1007 -6.32 26.73 -12.23
CA LEU A 1007 -5.28 27.37 -11.41
C LEU A 1007 -4.15 26.43 -10.98
N SER A 1008 -4.29 25.12 -11.21
CA SER A 1008 -3.34 24.09 -10.81
C SER A 1008 -2.30 23.71 -11.88
N GLY A 1009 -2.48 24.17 -13.11
CA GLY A 1009 -1.42 24.06 -14.10
C GLY A 1009 -1.89 24.21 -15.54
N THR A 1010 -0.90 24.26 -16.43
CA THR A 1010 -1.10 24.34 -17.89
C THR A 1010 -1.09 22.97 -18.55
N GLY A 1011 -0.49 21.97 -17.89
CA GLY A 1011 -0.05 20.75 -18.55
C GLY A 1011 1.08 21.00 -19.59
N PRO A 1012 1.50 19.94 -20.31
CA PRO A 1012 1.07 18.56 -20.15
C PRO A 1012 1.56 17.94 -18.83
N LYS A 1013 0.86 16.91 -18.37
CA LYS A 1013 1.20 16.17 -17.14
C LYS A 1013 2.64 15.68 -17.17
N ALA A 1014 3.36 15.87 -16.06
CA ALA A 1014 4.67 15.28 -15.84
C ALA A 1014 4.55 13.75 -15.71
N GLY A 1015 5.55 13.03 -16.22
CA GLY A 1015 5.60 11.57 -16.15
C GLY A 1015 4.48 10.90 -16.95
N GLY A 1016 4.00 11.57 -17.98
CA GLY A 1016 2.93 11.10 -18.86
C GLY A 1016 3.39 10.91 -20.30
N PRO A 1017 2.60 10.21 -21.11
CA PRO A 1017 2.96 9.89 -22.49
C PRO A 1017 3.09 11.13 -23.39
N TRP A 1018 2.55 12.27 -22.96
CA TRP A 1018 2.56 13.55 -23.67
C TRP A 1018 3.55 14.57 -23.10
N SER A 1019 4.34 14.22 -22.08
CA SER A 1019 5.21 15.20 -21.40
C SER A 1019 6.20 15.87 -22.35
N LEU A 1020 6.79 15.10 -23.28
CA LEU A 1020 7.87 15.60 -24.15
C LEU A 1020 7.41 16.53 -25.27
N ILE A 1021 6.14 16.46 -25.70
CA ILE A 1021 5.67 17.16 -26.89
C ILE A 1021 5.81 18.69 -26.75
N ARG A 1022 5.62 19.22 -25.54
CA ARG A 1022 5.70 20.66 -25.29
C ARG A 1022 7.14 21.18 -25.27
N TYR A 1023 8.12 20.29 -25.08
CA TYR A 1023 9.55 20.58 -25.16
C TYR A 1023 10.11 20.50 -26.58
N ALA A 1024 9.32 20.07 -27.57
CA ALA A 1024 9.75 19.89 -28.96
C ALA A 1024 9.02 20.82 -29.94
N SER A 1025 9.61 21.02 -31.12
CA SER A 1025 8.96 21.59 -32.29
C SER A 1025 8.81 20.55 -33.39
N GLU A 1026 7.74 20.70 -34.17
CA GLU A 1026 7.42 19.85 -35.31
C GLU A 1026 8.02 20.40 -36.60
N LYS A 1027 8.45 19.50 -37.48
CA LYS A 1027 8.91 19.81 -38.84
C LYS A 1027 8.33 18.81 -39.82
N ALA A 1028 7.54 19.32 -40.78
CA ALA A 1028 7.08 18.54 -41.91
C ALA A 1028 8.09 18.63 -43.06
N ILE A 1029 8.43 17.49 -43.65
CA ILE A 1029 9.32 17.38 -44.82
C ILE A 1029 8.53 16.66 -45.91
N SER A 1030 8.26 17.36 -47.01
CA SER A 1030 7.58 16.82 -48.19
C SER A 1030 8.56 16.75 -49.34
N ASN A 1031 8.83 15.54 -49.83
CA ASN A 1031 9.75 15.29 -50.93
C ASN A 1031 9.01 14.72 -52.13
N ASN A 1032 8.91 15.51 -53.20
CA ASN A 1032 8.39 15.06 -54.49
C ASN A 1032 9.41 14.14 -55.17
N ILE A 1033 9.25 12.83 -54.99
CA ILE A 1033 10.11 11.81 -55.58
C ILE A 1033 9.78 11.55 -57.06
N SER A 1034 8.63 12.03 -57.57
CA SER A 1034 8.31 11.94 -59.01
C SER A 1034 9.34 12.67 -59.86
N ALA A 1035 9.84 13.80 -59.36
CA ALA A 1035 10.91 14.58 -60.03
C ALA A 1035 12.26 13.84 -60.07
N GLN A 1036 12.42 12.74 -59.33
CA GLN A 1036 13.65 11.94 -59.26
C GLN A 1036 13.66 10.74 -60.23
N GLY A 1037 12.61 10.56 -61.05
CA GLY A 1037 12.54 9.50 -62.06
C GLY A 1037 11.30 8.60 -62.01
N GLY A 1038 10.23 9.03 -61.32
CA GLY A 1038 8.99 8.25 -61.14
C GLY A 1038 8.99 7.40 -59.86
N ASP A 1039 7.83 6.85 -59.48
CA ASP A 1039 7.68 5.99 -58.30
C ASP A 1039 7.92 4.51 -58.69
N PRO A 1040 9.06 3.90 -58.32
CA PRO A 1040 9.36 2.52 -58.70
C PRO A 1040 8.41 1.50 -58.06
N ALA A 1041 7.80 1.83 -56.92
CA ALA A 1041 6.81 0.96 -56.29
C ALA A 1041 5.52 0.90 -57.12
N LEU A 1042 5.16 2.00 -57.80
CA LEU A 1042 4.02 2.04 -58.71
C LEU A 1042 4.25 1.21 -59.98
N LEU A 1043 5.50 1.12 -60.45
CA LEU A 1043 5.87 0.32 -61.64
C LEU A 1043 5.88 -1.20 -61.39
N ASN A 1044 5.74 -1.62 -60.13
CA ASN A 1044 5.74 -3.03 -59.70
C ASN A 1044 4.35 -3.51 -59.17
N LEU A 1045 3.29 -2.71 -59.33
CA LEU A 1045 1.88 -3.10 -59.12
C LEU A 1045 1.34 -3.84 -60.35
#